data_AF-A0A7X5CAE8-F1
#
_entry.id   AF-A0A7X5CAE8-F1
#
_cell.length_a   1.000
_cell.length_b   1.000
_cell.length_c   1.000
_cell.angle_alpha   90.00
_cell.angle_beta   90.00
_cell.angle_gamma   90.00
#
_symmetry.space_group_name_H-M   'P 1'
#
loop_
_entity.id
_entity.type
_entity.pdbx_description
1 polymer ?
#
loop_
_entity_poly.entity_id
_entity_poly.type
_entity_poly.pdbx_seq_one_letter_code
_entity_poly.pdbx_strand_id
1 'polypeptide(L)'
;MTENNKENVSFVEAVKLIIDSTGPHYEHISEFQTSLFQSVYKRAFLQVDEIIGNFKQDRNDGTGRYSFSYYADGRSGVGKGFDRFCNIITFAGKRGSGKTSAMLSFMDALKHYYGYRKMHENDFFYLFKNVENPLFTCLDCIDGSLLEHGEDIFRVVLAQIYQKFMDLDEEGGITKGEDFAMKKRELLKKLEEIYGTVCDIENMGNRQKVSLESHMSSLQSLSSSQKVKKDFEELIEKFTFLMKYERRGMMEVSRQHYVVIAIDDIDLNIEHGFQMLEKIHRYCMVENVIVLLSVDIEQMLSIISKYFYEVLPKVDELLCGGKKMVHELATDYLGKVMPVNYRIYVPNLSNYYSVDVIVLPKEKSGIKQSVFLKLYRRIGICFDSQGLKQHFYEPKSMRQLTCFYLMLEAMDYIKMDDVYFGRKMQKEELKSLVRVWNENCGILTQELFNRIVLEKLHVDREVDEFCKLLEKQDIRRAKDGVINFYKKIKANVFPETYMREGHERTVYEENCSYGQLVETIYELGRIESGKYKPLVYYLLGYFSYAFTRLYIYEKLTVTSKGQQLEKGAFKSLIGGNIVDNWSIQLMPNMIKKRNMDVDEQGGASGDKSNKILEYFSNYKGITLSNILKAELKDKEEIESEEERCRYAAKLIRNMELLFLFITNIREDGQKGIVTISSESFDWKFEIYLNKDAKDWIKFQPIIEGFSDISFVGDYSVLNFVGNSLDAAQILEKFENGLIVSLAEYYELIESSTAKLKECFQKEIKKYSLKVGFKAWERKFGEFSLPLPLFWFDFTYNILKRVKRDMNEKFMLSYKSQDMFSCIQKLYENIVWQLSEQEGFYSYQGDGDSVQHGSFYDYKLVERFRECPIVEYFLGKETDKKKTEEKKMEMEERREFIQKLLKEMKMFKGE
;
A
#
# COMPACT_ATOMS: atom_id res chain seq x y z
N MET A 1 16.33 -18.70 -6.98
CA MET A 1 16.02 -18.65 -8.43
C MET A 1 16.97 -17.63 -9.03
N THR A 2 17.80 -18.06 -9.97
CA THR A 2 18.99 -17.36 -10.48
C THR A 2 18.63 -16.21 -11.44
N GLU A 3 19.48 -15.17 -11.45
CA GLU A 3 19.35 -13.85 -12.09
C GLU A 3 19.21 -13.82 -13.62
N ASN A 4 19.13 -14.96 -14.31
CA ASN A 4 19.16 -15.02 -15.79
C ASN A 4 17.79 -15.01 -16.50
N ASN A 5 16.69 -14.73 -15.80
CA ASN A 5 15.35 -14.66 -16.41
C ASN A 5 14.78 -13.23 -16.57
N LYS A 6 15.57 -12.17 -16.33
CA LYS A 6 15.10 -10.78 -16.46
C LYS A 6 15.30 -10.14 -17.84
N GLU A 7 16.01 -10.78 -18.78
CA GLU A 7 16.42 -10.12 -20.04
C GLU A 7 15.67 -10.53 -21.31
N ASN A 8 14.57 -11.29 -21.24
CA ASN A 8 13.75 -11.58 -22.43
C ASN A 8 12.25 -11.59 -22.12
N VAL A 9 11.75 -10.49 -21.57
CA VAL A 9 10.32 -10.15 -21.72
C VAL A 9 10.24 -9.19 -22.89
N SER A 10 9.93 -9.74 -24.07
CA SER A 10 9.50 -8.95 -25.23
C SER A 10 8.48 -7.91 -24.76
N PHE A 11 8.68 -6.64 -25.12
CA PHE A 11 7.69 -5.57 -24.94
C PHE A 11 6.32 -6.04 -25.47
N VAL A 12 5.49 -6.58 -24.58
CA VAL A 12 4.03 -6.46 -24.70
C VAL A 12 3.80 -4.96 -24.66
N GLU A 13 3.15 -4.39 -25.68
CA GLU A 13 2.78 -2.97 -25.67
C GLU A 13 2.16 -2.66 -24.30
N ALA A 14 2.84 -1.81 -23.52
CA ALA A 14 2.45 -1.56 -22.14
C ALA A 14 1.00 -1.08 -22.11
N VAL A 15 0.18 -1.70 -21.27
CA VAL A 15 -1.23 -1.33 -21.12
C VAL A 15 -1.28 0.07 -20.53
N LYS A 16 -2.00 0.97 -21.18
CA LYS A 16 -2.10 2.38 -20.75
C LYS A 16 -3.36 2.59 -19.93
N LEU A 17 -3.21 3.30 -18.80
CA LEU A 17 -4.35 3.77 -18.01
C LEU A 17 -4.32 5.31 -17.96
N ILE A 18 -5.36 5.93 -18.51
CA ILE A 18 -5.49 7.38 -18.57
C ILE A 18 -6.34 7.87 -17.40
N ILE A 19 -5.89 8.92 -16.71
CA ILE A 19 -6.58 9.52 -15.56
C ILE A 19 -6.72 11.02 -15.81
N ASP A 20 -7.94 11.42 -16.17
CA ASP A 20 -8.27 12.82 -16.52
C ASP A 20 -9.44 13.39 -15.72
N SER A 21 -10.42 12.57 -15.35
CA SER A 21 -11.59 13.02 -14.57
C SER A 21 -12.17 11.89 -13.72
N THR A 22 -13.06 12.24 -12.79
CA THR A 22 -13.77 11.27 -11.94
C THR A 22 -14.98 10.61 -12.61
N GLY A 23 -15.40 11.11 -13.78
CA GLY A 23 -16.53 10.58 -14.54
C GLY A 23 -16.18 9.32 -15.35
N PRO A 24 -17.16 8.75 -16.08
CA PRO A 24 -16.88 7.70 -17.06
C PRO A 24 -15.87 8.19 -18.09
N HIS A 25 -14.86 7.37 -18.36
CA HIS A 25 -13.87 7.62 -19.40
C HIS A 25 -14.30 6.92 -20.69
N TYR A 26 -14.25 7.64 -21.80
CA TYR A 26 -14.60 7.13 -23.13
C TYR A 26 -13.32 6.89 -23.91
N GLU A 27 -13.05 5.62 -24.21
CA GLU A 27 -11.94 5.22 -25.04
C GLU A 27 -12.40 5.12 -26.50
N HIS A 28 -11.62 5.69 -27.42
CA HIS A 28 -11.93 5.57 -28.83
C HIS A 28 -11.55 4.17 -29.35
N ILE A 29 -12.22 3.65 -30.38
CA ILE A 29 -11.97 2.30 -30.91
C ILE A 29 -10.51 2.07 -31.35
N SER A 30 -9.79 3.13 -31.73
CA SER A 30 -8.35 3.08 -32.05
C SER A 30 -7.46 2.79 -30.85
N GLU A 31 -7.93 3.06 -29.63
CA GLU A 31 -7.18 2.90 -28.37
C GLU A 31 -7.37 1.51 -27.76
N PHE A 32 -8.40 0.77 -28.21
CA PHE A 32 -8.81 -0.52 -27.65
C PHE A 32 -7.68 -1.55 -27.64
N GLN A 33 -6.75 -1.47 -28.60
CA GLN A 33 -5.62 -2.40 -28.68
C GLN A 33 -4.66 -2.28 -27.49
N THR A 34 -4.45 -1.07 -26.97
CA THR A 34 -3.53 -0.78 -25.84
C THR A 34 -4.25 -0.55 -24.51
N SER A 35 -5.58 -0.72 -24.51
CA SER A 35 -6.45 -0.50 -23.36
C SER A 35 -6.36 -1.62 -22.32
N LEU A 36 -6.56 -1.26 -21.05
CA LEU A 36 -6.79 -2.23 -19.97
C LEU A 36 -8.00 -3.14 -20.24
N PHE A 37 -8.98 -2.63 -21.00
CA PHE A 37 -10.20 -3.33 -21.36
C PHE A 37 -10.14 -4.02 -22.72
N GLN A 38 -8.97 -4.16 -23.36
CA GLN A 38 -8.81 -4.82 -24.67
C GLN A 38 -9.58 -6.16 -24.74
N SER A 39 -9.38 -7.02 -23.74
CA SER A 39 -10.04 -8.33 -23.69
C SER A 39 -11.55 -8.25 -23.46
N VAL A 40 -12.02 -7.21 -22.77
CA VAL A 40 -13.43 -6.91 -22.53
C VAL A 40 -14.09 -6.50 -23.85
N TYR A 41 -13.50 -5.54 -24.57
CA TYR A 41 -14.01 -5.10 -25.88
C TYR A 41 -14.06 -6.23 -26.90
N LYS A 42 -13.00 -7.04 -26.98
CA LYS A 42 -12.97 -8.19 -27.90
C LYS A 42 -14.09 -9.18 -27.63
N ARG A 43 -14.39 -9.49 -26.36
CA ARG A 43 -15.52 -10.36 -25.99
C ARG A 43 -16.87 -9.71 -26.30
N ALA A 44 -17.00 -8.41 -26.06
CA ALA A 44 -18.23 -7.68 -26.34
C ALA A 44 -18.58 -7.74 -27.84
N PHE A 45 -17.61 -7.49 -28.72
CA PHE A 45 -17.80 -7.65 -30.16
C PHE A 45 -18.16 -9.08 -30.56
N LEU A 46 -17.48 -10.09 -29.99
CA LEU A 46 -17.80 -11.50 -30.25
C LEU A 46 -19.25 -11.86 -29.88
N GLN A 47 -19.72 -11.38 -28.72
CA GLN A 47 -21.08 -11.63 -28.27
C GLN A 47 -22.10 -10.89 -29.14
N VAL A 48 -21.82 -9.66 -29.58
CA VAL A 48 -22.69 -8.96 -30.55
C VAL A 48 -22.74 -9.72 -31.88
N ASP A 49 -21.61 -10.22 -32.38
CA ASP A 49 -21.57 -11.01 -33.63
C ASP A 49 -22.40 -12.29 -33.48
N GLU A 50 -22.31 -12.97 -32.34
CA GLU A 50 -23.12 -14.16 -32.01
C GLU A 50 -24.62 -13.84 -31.97
N ILE A 51 -25.02 -12.77 -31.26
CA ILE A 51 -26.41 -12.30 -31.18
C ILE A 51 -26.96 -12.03 -32.59
N ILE A 52 -26.18 -11.35 -33.43
CA ILE A 52 -26.55 -11.07 -34.82
C ILE A 52 -26.71 -12.36 -35.63
N GLY A 53 -25.84 -13.35 -35.41
CA GLY A 53 -25.96 -14.68 -36.01
C GLY A 53 -27.28 -15.37 -35.63
N ASN A 54 -27.65 -15.30 -34.34
CA ASN A 54 -28.89 -15.90 -33.82
C ASN A 54 -30.14 -15.21 -34.40
N PHE A 55 -30.15 -13.88 -34.52
CA PHE A 55 -31.25 -13.16 -35.18
C PHE A 55 -31.48 -13.62 -36.62
N LYS A 56 -30.41 -13.93 -37.37
CA LYS A 56 -30.53 -14.41 -38.76
C LYS A 56 -31.09 -15.83 -38.85
N GLN A 57 -30.74 -16.70 -37.91
CA GLN A 57 -31.28 -18.06 -37.87
C GLN A 57 -32.79 -18.03 -37.60
N ASP A 58 -33.24 -17.22 -36.65
CA ASP A 58 -34.67 -17.08 -36.31
C ASP A 58 -35.50 -16.56 -37.51
N ARG A 59 -34.98 -15.56 -38.24
CA ARG A 59 -35.61 -15.06 -39.47
C ARG A 59 -35.71 -16.10 -40.59
N ASN A 60 -34.67 -16.92 -40.77
CA ASN A 60 -34.62 -17.91 -41.84
C ASN A 60 -35.53 -19.11 -41.55
N ASP A 61 -35.66 -19.53 -40.29
CA ASP A 61 -36.59 -20.58 -39.87
C ASP A 61 -38.06 -20.13 -40.01
N GLY A 62 -38.32 -18.82 -40.14
CA GLY A 62 -39.62 -18.24 -40.48
C GLY A 62 -40.08 -18.44 -41.93
N THR A 63 -39.18 -18.85 -42.85
CA THR A 63 -39.52 -19.07 -44.27
C THR A 63 -38.99 -20.39 -44.82
N GLY A 64 -39.65 -21.50 -44.51
CA GLY A 64 -39.57 -22.71 -45.36
C GLY A 64 -39.61 -24.06 -44.65
N ARG A 65 -40.76 -24.73 -44.80
CA ARG A 65 -41.04 -26.17 -44.58
C ARG A 65 -41.12 -26.62 -43.11
N TYR A 66 -42.36 -26.93 -42.73
CA TYR A 66 -42.69 -28.13 -41.97
C TYR A 66 -41.88 -29.34 -42.50
N SER A 67 -40.66 -29.55 -42.02
CA SER A 67 -40.00 -30.86 -42.14
C SER A 67 -40.46 -31.71 -40.98
N PHE A 68 -41.49 -32.48 -41.27
CA PHE A 68 -41.93 -33.63 -40.50
C PHE A 68 -40.79 -34.67 -40.53
N SER A 69 -39.95 -34.74 -39.50
CA SER A 69 -39.20 -35.97 -39.22
C SER A 69 -39.74 -36.60 -37.94
N TYR A 70 -40.74 -37.44 -38.13
CA TYR A 70 -41.00 -38.56 -37.22
C TYR A 70 -39.72 -39.41 -37.16
N TYR A 71 -39.42 -39.97 -35.98
CA TYR A 71 -38.27 -40.82 -35.64
C TYR A 71 -36.99 -40.12 -35.19
N ALA A 72 -36.98 -39.64 -33.94
CA ALA A 72 -35.99 -40.05 -32.93
C ALA A 72 -36.45 -39.56 -31.54
N ASP A 73 -36.68 -40.54 -30.67
CA ASP A 73 -36.99 -40.51 -29.24
C ASP A 73 -38.15 -39.65 -28.70
N GLY A 74 -39.18 -40.38 -28.27
CA GLY A 74 -40.36 -39.92 -27.58
C GLY A 74 -40.06 -39.13 -26.31
N ARG A 75 -40.38 -37.83 -26.36
CA ARG A 75 -41.11 -37.08 -25.33
C ARG A 75 -41.86 -35.95 -26.02
N SER A 76 -43.11 -36.23 -26.36
CA SER A 76 -44.09 -35.23 -26.76
C SER A 76 -44.45 -34.34 -25.56
N GLY A 77 -44.26 -33.03 -25.68
CA GLY A 77 -44.79 -32.06 -24.72
C GLY A 77 -44.21 -30.66 -24.86
N VAL A 78 -44.98 -29.77 -25.50
CA VAL A 78 -45.12 -28.33 -25.19
C VAL A 78 -43.82 -27.56 -24.87
N GLY A 79 -43.31 -26.76 -25.82
CA GLY A 79 -42.19 -25.85 -25.51
C GLY A 79 -41.44 -25.17 -26.66
N LYS A 80 -41.85 -25.33 -27.93
CA LYS A 80 -41.10 -24.84 -29.12
C LYS A 80 -41.03 -23.31 -29.32
N GLY A 81 -41.28 -22.50 -28.30
CA GLY A 81 -41.22 -21.03 -28.39
C GLY A 81 -40.48 -20.33 -27.24
N PHE A 82 -39.86 -21.10 -26.32
CA PHE A 82 -39.29 -20.54 -25.08
C PHE A 82 -37.80 -20.16 -25.16
N ASP A 83 -37.13 -20.42 -26.28
CA ASP A 83 -35.67 -20.28 -26.41
C ASP A 83 -35.31 -19.45 -27.66
N ARG A 84 -35.87 -18.24 -27.80
CA ARG A 84 -35.75 -17.46 -29.05
C ARG A 84 -34.32 -16.98 -29.31
N PHE A 85 -33.68 -16.29 -28.36
CA PHE A 85 -32.26 -15.89 -28.39
C PHE A 85 -31.97 -15.07 -27.13
N CYS A 86 -30.72 -14.97 -26.68
CA CYS A 86 -30.32 -14.00 -25.66
C CYS A 86 -29.74 -12.78 -26.37
N ASN A 87 -30.21 -11.58 -26.05
CA ASN A 87 -29.70 -10.32 -26.60
C ASN A 87 -29.17 -9.36 -25.52
N ILE A 88 -28.93 -9.86 -24.31
CA ILE A 88 -28.45 -9.10 -23.16
C ILE A 88 -26.98 -9.42 -22.92
N ILE A 89 -26.11 -8.42 -23.05
CA ILE A 89 -24.68 -8.50 -22.72
C ILE A 89 -24.45 -7.83 -21.36
N THR A 90 -23.85 -8.55 -20.42
CA THR A 90 -23.62 -8.05 -19.06
C THR A 90 -22.14 -7.75 -18.81
N PHE A 91 -21.80 -6.47 -18.59
CA PHE A 91 -20.52 -6.02 -18.06
C PHE A 91 -20.51 -6.18 -16.53
N ALA A 92 -19.91 -7.28 -16.07
CA ALA A 92 -19.89 -7.69 -14.68
C ALA A 92 -18.61 -7.19 -13.97
N GLY A 93 -18.77 -6.47 -12.86
CA GLY A 93 -17.63 -6.02 -12.05
C GLY A 93 -18.05 -5.35 -10.74
N LYS A 94 -17.12 -5.31 -9.78
CA LYS A 94 -17.35 -4.64 -8.49
C LYS A 94 -17.49 -3.13 -8.68
N ARG A 95 -18.09 -2.44 -7.71
CA ARG A 95 -18.23 -0.97 -7.77
C ARG A 95 -16.85 -0.28 -7.93
N GLY A 96 -16.76 0.64 -8.90
CA GLY A 96 -15.51 1.35 -9.21
C GLY A 96 -14.49 0.57 -10.05
N SER A 97 -14.87 -0.58 -10.62
CA SER A 97 -14.02 -1.38 -11.52
C SER A 97 -14.03 -0.92 -12.98
N GLY A 98 -14.65 0.21 -13.33
CA GLY A 98 -14.69 0.72 -14.71
C GLY A 98 -15.70 0.04 -15.64
N LYS A 99 -16.68 -0.71 -15.11
CA LYS A 99 -17.73 -1.37 -15.89
C LYS A 99 -18.55 -0.40 -16.77
N THR A 100 -19.01 0.71 -16.21
CA THR A 100 -19.67 1.80 -16.94
C THR A 100 -18.78 2.36 -18.05
N SER A 101 -17.52 2.70 -17.75
CA SER A 101 -16.58 3.25 -18.74
C SER A 101 -16.36 2.29 -19.91
N ALA A 102 -16.15 1.00 -19.64
CA ALA A 102 -15.98 -0.02 -20.68
C ALA A 102 -17.26 -0.23 -21.51
N MET A 103 -18.43 -0.27 -20.87
CA MET A 103 -19.72 -0.40 -21.56
C MET A 103 -20.01 0.80 -22.47
N LEU A 104 -19.79 2.02 -21.97
CA LEU A 104 -20.04 3.25 -22.74
C LEU A 104 -19.03 3.44 -23.87
N SER A 105 -17.76 3.10 -23.66
CA SER A 105 -16.75 3.10 -24.72
C SER A 105 -17.08 2.10 -25.82
N PHE A 106 -17.54 0.90 -25.44
CA PHE A 106 -18.01 -0.10 -26.39
C PHE A 106 -19.27 0.35 -27.16
N MET A 107 -20.22 0.97 -26.47
CA MET A 107 -21.43 1.53 -27.08
C MET A 107 -21.07 2.62 -28.11
N ASP A 108 -20.15 3.52 -27.78
CA ASP A 108 -19.67 4.55 -28.70
C ASP A 108 -18.94 3.95 -29.92
N ALA A 109 -18.13 2.90 -29.70
CA ALA A 109 -17.50 2.15 -30.78
C ALA A 109 -18.52 1.47 -31.72
N LEU A 110 -19.64 0.94 -31.20
CA LEU A 110 -20.73 0.41 -32.03
C LEU A 110 -21.40 1.52 -32.85
N LYS A 111 -21.75 2.65 -32.21
CA LYS A 111 -22.36 3.82 -32.85
C LYS A 111 -21.54 4.33 -34.04
N HIS A 112 -20.21 4.29 -33.93
CA HIS A 112 -19.29 4.79 -34.96
C HIS A 112 -18.65 3.69 -35.83
N TYR A 113 -19.06 2.43 -35.67
CA TYR A 113 -18.44 1.26 -36.30
C TYR A 113 -18.36 1.36 -37.83
N TYR A 114 -19.48 1.66 -38.49
CA TYR A 114 -19.55 1.71 -39.95
C TYR A 114 -18.61 2.77 -40.54
N GLY A 115 -18.64 3.98 -39.97
CA GLY A 115 -17.77 5.09 -40.39
C GLY A 115 -16.29 4.76 -40.22
N TYR A 116 -15.92 4.18 -39.08
CA TYR A 116 -14.54 3.81 -38.79
C TYR A 116 -14.05 2.69 -39.74
N ARG A 117 -14.89 1.67 -40.01
CA ARG A 117 -14.53 0.53 -40.88
C ARG A 117 -14.23 0.99 -42.30
N LYS A 118 -15.04 1.91 -42.81
CA LYS A 118 -14.86 2.48 -44.16
C LYS A 118 -13.58 3.29 -44.29
N MET A 119 -13.10 3.91 -43.21
CA MET A 119 -11.85 4.70 -43.22
C MET A 119 -10.58 3.86 -42.98
N HIS A 120 -10.68 2.71 -42.32
CA HIS A 120 -9.54 1.92 -41.85
C HIS A 120 -9.64 0.43 -42.24
N GLU A 121 -9.68 0.12 -43.55
CA GLU A 121 -9.91 -1.24 -44.06
C GLU A 121 -8.89 -2.30 -43.57
N ASN A 122 -7.64 -1.92 -43.27
CA ASN A 122 -6.55 -2.86 -42.96
C ASN A 122 -6.14 -2.95 -41.47
N ASP A 123 -6.64 -2.07 -40.60
CA ASP A 123 -6.22 -2.01 -39.18
C ASP A 123 -7.43 -1.75 -38.27
N PHE A 124 -8.37 -2.70 -38.29
CA PHE A 124 -9.64 -2.59 -37.59
C PHE A 124 -9.69 -3.56 -36.40
N PHE A 125 -10.09 -3.06 -35.23
CA PHE A 125 -10.07 -3.83 -33.96
C PHE A 125 -10.91 -5.12 -34.03
N TYR A 126 -12.06 -5.10 -34.70
CA TYR A 126 -12.93 -6.28 -34.84
C TYR A 126 -13.78 -6.32 -36.12
N LEU A 127 -13.73 -7.43 -36.87
CA LEU A 127 -14.57 -7.64 -38.06
C LEU A 127 -15.73 -8.59 -37.76
N PHE A 128 -16.98 -8.13 -37.91
CA PHE A 128 -18.17 -8.98 -37.80
C PHE A 128 -18.20 -10.05 -38.89
N LYS A 129 -18.45 -11.30 -38.51
CA LYS A 129 -18.52 -12.45 -39.42
C LYS A 129 -19.94 -12.75 -39.86
N ASN A 130 -20.92 -12.51 -38.99
CA ASN A 130 -22.31 -12.86 -39.27
C ASN A 130 -23.02 -11.77 -40.07
N VAL A 131 -22.48 -10.56 -40.19
CA VAL A 131 -23.09 -9.45 -40.93
C VAL A 131 -22.06 -8.56 -41.61
N GLU A 132 -22.34 -8.22 -42.86
CA GLU A 132 -21.54 -7.25 -43.61
C GLU A 132 -22.02 -5.84 -43.27
N ASN A 133 -21.11 -5.00 -42.75
CA ASN A 133 -21.34 -3.59 -42.45
C ASN A 133 -22.59 -3.30 -41.59
N PRO A 134 -22.66 -3.78 -40.34
CA PRO A 134 -23.79 -3.49 -39.45
C PRO A 134 -23.87 -2.01 -39.09
N LEU A 135 -25.11 -1.50 -38.97
CA LEU A 135 -25.41 -0.18 -38.42
C LEU A 135 -25.97 -0.31 -37.00
N PHE A 136 -25.58 0.59 -36.11
CA PHE A 136 -26.03 0.63 -34.73
C PHE A 136 -26.57 2.00 -34.36
N THR A 137 -27.82 2.06 -33.92
CA THR A 137 -28.37 3.23 -33.24
C THR A 137 -28.31 3.00 -31.73
N CYS A 138 -27.41 3.71 -31.07
CA CYS A 138 -27.32 3.70 -29.61
C CYS A 138 -28.23 4.76 -29.01
N LEU A 139 -29.10 4.32 -28.08
CA LEU A 139 -29.85 5.21 -27.20
C LEU A 139 -28.93 5.73 -26.09
N ASP A 140 -29.36 6.78 -25.39
CA ASP A 140 -28.62 7.30 -24.25
C ASP A 140 -28.63 6.28 -23.10
N CYS A 141 -27.53 6.23 -22.34
CA CYS A 141 -27.45 5.27 -21.23
C CYS A 141 -28.45 5.63 -20.13
N ILE A 142 -29.26 4.64 -19.73
CA ILE A 142 -30.22 4.77 -18.63
C ILE A 142 -29.48 4.47 -17.32
N ASP A 143 -29.44 5.44 -16.42
CA ASP A 143 -28.95 5.22 -15.05
C ASP A 143 -30.08 4.63 -14.20
N GLY A 144 -30.02 3.31 -13.96
CA GLY A 144 -31.01 2.58 -13.17
C GLY A 144 -31.06 2.99 -11.70
N SER A 145 -30.02 3.68 -11.20
CA SER A 145 -29.98 4.17 -9.83
C SER A 145 -30.78 5.46 -9.61
N LEU A 146 -31.03 6.22 -10.68
CA LEU A 146 -31.77 7.49 -10.63
C LEU A 146 -33.27 7.34 -10.82
N LEU A 147 -33.75 6.17 -11.24
CA LEU A 147 -35.16 5.93 -11.49
C LEU A 147 -35.96 5.92 -10.18
N GLU A 148 -36.82 6.94 -10.01
CA GLU A 148 -37.62 7.18 -8.79
C GLU A 148 -38.80 6.20 -8.65
N HIS A 149 -39.48 6.21 -7.49
CA HIS A 149 -40.67 5.40 -7.23
C HIS A 149 -41.78 5.68 -8.25
N GLY A 150 -41.92 4.77 -9.23
CA GLY A 150 -42.95 4.81 -10.26
C GLY A 150 -42.43 5.07 -11.67
N GLU A 151 -41.14 5.37 -11.85
CA GLU A 151 -40.55 5.46 -13.19
C GLU A 151 -40.32 4.06 -13.77
N ASP A 152 -41.05 3.75 -14.85
CA ASP A 152 -40.92 2.49 -15.54
C ASP A 152 -39.73 2.54 -16.52
N ILE A 153 -38.72 1.71 -16.29
CA ILE A 153 -37.55 1.58 -17.17
C ILE A 153 -37.91 1.35 -18.64
N PHE A 154 -38.99 0.62 -18.91
CA PHE A 154 -39.46 0.39 -20.28
C PHE A 154 -40.09 1.66 -20.89
N ARG A 155 -40.77 2.51 -20.09
CA ARG A 155 -41.24 3.82 -20.57
C ARG A 155 -40.09 4.74 -20.90
N VAL A 156 -39.00 4.69 -20.12
CA VAL A 156 -37.79 5.47 -20.41
C VAL A 156 -37.19 5.05 -21.75
N VAL A 157 -37.12 3.74 -22.04
CA VAL A 157 -36.71 3.23 -23.36
C VAL A 157 -37.59 3.78 -24.48
N LEU A 158 -38.92 3.76 -24.33
CA LEU A 158 -39.84 4.30 -25.34
C LEU A 158 -39.64 5.81 -25.56
N ALA A 159 -39.45 6.56 -24.47
CA ALA A 159 -39.18 7.99 -24.53
C ALA A 159 -37.85 8.29 -25.25
N GLN A 160 -36.80 7.49 -25.01
CA GLN A 160 -35.52 7.63 -25.71
C GLN A 160 -35.63 7.32 -27.20
N ILE A 161 -36.41 6.30 -27.59
CA ILE A 161 -36.67 6.00 -29.01
C ILE A 161 -37.38 7.19 -29.67
N TYR A 162 -38.40 7.74 -29.01
CA TYR A 162 -39.11 8.93 -29.49
C TYR A 162 -38.17 10.13 -29.67
N GLN A 163 -37.40 10.46 -28.63
CA GLN A 163 -36.47 11.59 -28.65
C GLN A 163 -35.42 11.41 -29.74
N LYS A 164 -34.81 10.23 -29.83
CA LYS A 164 -33.80 9.93 -30.85
C LYS A 164 -34.32 10.09 -32.27
N PHE A 165 -35.56 9.66 -32.51
CA PHE A 165 -36.21 9.83 -33.80
C PHE A 165 -36.47 11.31 -34.11
N MET A 166 -36.95 12.10 -33.13
CA MET A 166 -37.20 13.53 -33.31
C MET A 166 -35.91 14.29 -33.64
N ASP A 167 -34.85 14.08 -32.86
CA ASP A 167 -33.57 14.77 -33.04
C ASP A 167 -33.03 14.55 -34.47
N LEU A 168 -33.07 13.31 -34.95
CA LEU A 168 -32.56 12.96 -36.27
C LEU A 168 -33.45 13.46 -37.43
N ASP A 169 -34.76 13.58 -37.23
CA ASP A 169 -35.66 14.17 -38.23
C ASP A 169 -35.46 15.69 -38.34
N GLU A 170 -35.22 16.37 -37.21
CA GLU A 170 -34.95 17.81 -37.15
C GLU A 170 -33.57 18.18 -37.70
N GLU A 171 -32.53 17.42 -37.34
CA GLU A 171 -31.15 17.65 -37.78
C GLU A 171 -30.88 17.23 -39.24
N GLY A 172 -31.88 16.64 -39.91
CA GLY A 172 -31.71 16.12 -41.27
C GLY A 172 -30.82 14.88 -41.34
N GLY A 173 -30.68 14.15 -40.23
CA GLY A 173 -29.86 12.93 -40.13
C GLY A 173 -30.48 11.69 -40.77
N ILE A 174 -31.73 11.79 -41.25
CA ILE A 174 -32.49 10.71 -41.88
C ILE A 174 -32.80 11.05 -43.35
N THR A 175 -32.58 10.09 -44.25
CA THR A 175 -32.98 10.22 -45.65
C THR A 175 -34.51 10.27 -45.82
N LYS A 176 -35.02 11.39 -46.34
CA LYS A 176 -36.47 11.63 -46.54
C LYS A 176 -36.90 11.24 -47.96
N GLY A 177 -37.37 10.00 -48.13
CA GLY A 177 -38.02 9.56 -49.38
C GLY A 177 -39.49 10.00 -49.49
N GLU A 178 -40.14 9.75 -50.63
CA GLU A 178 -41.54 10.15 -50.90
C GLU A 178 -42.52 9.63 -49.83
N ASP A 179 -42.32 8.41 -49.32
CA ASP A 179 -43.19 7.80 -48.29
C ASP A 179 -42.88 8.23 -46.84
N PHE A 180 -41.89 9.08 -46.61
CA PHE A 180 -41.37 9.35 -45.26
C PHE A 180 -42.45 9.88 -44.31
N ALA A 181 -43.29 10.80 -44.78
CA ALA A 181 -44.37 11.38 -43.96
C ALA A 181 -45.39 10.34 -43.48
N MET A 182 -45.72 9.34 -44.32
CA MET A 182 -46.61 8.24 -43.96
C MET A 182 -45.96 7.32 -42.93
N LYS A 183 -44.71 6.91 -43.18
CA LYS A 183 -43.94 6.02 -42.28
C LYS A 183 -43.67 6.67 -40.92
N LYS A 184 -43.40 7.98 -40.88
CA LYS A 184 -43.30 8.78 -39.66
C LYS A 184 -44.58 8.70 -38.83
N ARG A 185 -45.74 8.93 -39.46
CA ARG A 185 -47.04 8.87 -38.77
C ARG A 185 -47.32 7.48 -38.20
N GLU A 186 -46.97 6.42 -38.95
CA GLU A 186 -47.13 5.05 -38.48
C GLU A 186 -46.24 4.71 -37.29
N LEU A 187 -44.98 5.16 -37.30
CA LEU A 187 -44.06 4.96 -36.17
C LEU A 187 -44.59 5.64 -34.90
N LEU A 188 -44.97 6.91 -35.00
CA LEU A 188 -45.47 7.69 -33.87
C LEU A 188 -46.77 7.10 -33.30
N LYS A 189 -47.69 6.68 -34.17
CA LYS A 189 -48.93 6.01 -33.75
C LYS A 189 -48.63 4.71 -33.00
N LYS A 190 -47.69 3.89 -33.50
CA LYS A 190 -47.31 2.65 -32.84
C LYS A 190 -46.69 2.90 -31.46
N LEU A 191 -45.86 3.93 -31.35
CA LEU A 191 -45.25 4.33 -30.07
C LEU A 191 -46.32 4.75 -29.05
N GLU A 192 -47.30 5.56 -29.47
CA GLU A 192 -48.44 5.98 -28.64
C GLU A 192 -49.30 4.78 -28.19
N GLU A 193 -49.59 3.84 -29.08
CA GLU A 193 -50.35 2.61 -28.79
C GLU A 193 -49.67 1.73 -27.71
N ILE A 194 -48.34 1.56 -27.82
CA ILE A 194 -47.55 0.80 -26.84
C ILE A 194 -47.54 1.52 -25.50
N TYR A 195 -47.26 2.83 -25.51
CA TYR A 195 -47.21 3.64 -24.30
C TYR A 195 -48.55 3.60 -23.54
N GLY A 196 -49.67 3.73 -24.26
CA GLY A 196 -51.01 3.58 -23.69
C GLY A 196 -51.23 2.20 -23.06
N THR A 197 -50.86 1.13 -23.76
CA THR A 197 -50.99 -0.26 -23.26
C THR A 197 -50.18 -0.47 -21.96
N VAL A 198 -48.96 0.08 -21.88
CA VAL A 198 -48.12 0.02 -20.67
C VAL A 198 -48.74 0.82 -19.52
N CYS A 199 -49.34 1.98 -19.79
CA CYS A 199 -50.09 2.76 -18.79
C CYS A 199 -51.29 2.00 -18.25
N ASP A 200 -52.04 1.32 -19.11
CA ASP A 200 -53.20 0.53 -18.71
C ASP A 200 -52.82 -0.66 -17.80
N ILE A 201 -51.72 -1.37 -18.12
CA ILE A 201 -51.22 -2.49 -17.31
C ILE A 201 -50.87 -2.03 -15.89
N GLU A 202 -50.16 -0.91 -15.75
CA GLU A 202 -49.79 -0.40 -14.42
C GLU A 202 -51.00 0.10 -13.63
N ASN A 203 -51.93 0.78 -14.29
CA ASN A 203 -53.16 1.24 -13.67
C ASN A 203 -54.05 0.08 -13.19
N MET A 204 -54.05 -1.06 -13.89
CA MET A 204 -54.71 -2.29 -13.46
C MET A 204 -54.01 -2.92 -12.24
N GLY A 205 -52.67 -2.97 -12.25
CA GLY A 205 -51.88 -3.50 -11.12
C GLY A 205 -52.06 -2.70 -9.82
N ASN A 206 -52.17 -1.37 -9.90
CA ASN A 206 -52.43 -0.52 -8.74
C ASN A 206 -53.85 -0.64 -8.19
N ARG A 207 -54.86 -0.90 -9.04
CA ARG A 207 -56.25 -1.15 -8.61
C ARG A 207 -56.42 -2.53 -7.95
N GLN A 208 -55.62 -3.53 -8.35
CA GLN A 208 -55.66 -4.88 -7.78
C GLN A 208 -55.19 -4.98 -6.32
N LYS A 209 -54.46 -4.00 -5.78
CA LYS A 209 -54.15 -3.93 -4.34
C LYS A 209 -55.37 -3.62 -3.45
N VAL A 210 -56.52 -3.24 -4.03
CA VAL A 210 -57.71 -2.76 -3.29
C VAL A 210 -58.96 -3.62 -3.51
N SER A 211 -59.00 -4.57 -4.46
CA SER A 211 -60.20 -5.39 -4.71
C SER A 211 -59.93 -6.88 -4.91
N LEU A 212 -60.76 -7.70 -4.26
CA LEU A 212 -60.88 -9.14 -4.47
C LEU A 212 -60.98 -9.51 -5.96
N GLU A 213 -60.30 -10.61 -6.27
CA GLU A 213 -59.92 -11.15 -7.58
C GLU A 213 -61.03 -11.21 -8.64
N SER A 214 -60.69 -10.77 -9.86
CA SER A 214 -61.39 -11.15 -11.09
C SER A 214 -60.39 -11.85 -12.01
N HIS A 215 -60.60 -13.15 -12.26
CA HIS A 215 -59.77 -13.98 -13.16
C HIS A 215 -59.71 -13.42 -14.59
N MET A 216 -60.72 -12.64 -15.01
CA MET A 216 -60.75 -11.94 -16.29
C MET A 216 -59.69 -10.83 -16.36
N SER A 217 -59.44 -10.16 -15.24
CA SER A 217 -58.43 -9.08 -15.13
C SER A 217 -57.02 -9.65 -15.25
N SER A 218 -56.78 -10.84 -14.71
CA SER A 218 -55.51 -11.57 -14.84
C SER A 218 -55.27 -12.08 -16.26
N LEU A 219 -56.33 -12.51 -16.98
CA LEU A 219 -56.22 -12.87 -18.40
C LEU A 219 -55.97 -11.64 -19.30
N GLN A 220 -56.60 -10.51 -19.00
CA GLN A 220 -56.35 -9.24 -19.69
C GLN A 220 -54.91 -8.74 -19.47
N SER A 221 -54.37 -8.80 -18.24
CA SER A 221 -52.98 -8.39 -17.98
C SER A 221 -51.94 -9.33 -18.63
N LEU A 222 -52.20 -10.64 -18.67
CA LEU A 222 -51.34 -11.63 -19.32
C LEU A 222 -51.33 -11.50 -20.85
N SER A 223 -52.49 -11.37 -21.48
CA SER A 223 -52.62 -11.10 -22.93
C SER A 223 -51.99 -9.76 -23.32
N SER A 224 -52.14 -8.73 -22.49
CA SER A 224 -51.54 -7.41 -22.71
C SER A 224 -50.01 -7.45 -22.62
N SER A 225 -49.42 -8.29 -21.74
CA SER A 225 -47.95 -8.40 -21.63
C SER A 225 -47.29 -9.05 -22.85
N GLN A 226 -47.90 -10.07 -23.46
CA GLN A 226 -47.40 -10.66 -24.71
C GLN A 226 -47.59 -9.70 -25.90
N LYS A 227 -48.68 -8.94 -25.89
CA LYS A 227 -48.94 -7.89 -26.86
C LYS A 227 -47.86 -6.79 -26.83
N VAL A 228 -47.48 -6.30 -25.64
CA VAL A 228 -46.43 -5.27 -25.49
C VAL A 228 -45.11 -5.71 -26.14
N LYS A 229 -44.66 -6.95 -25.91
CA LYS A 229 -43.44 -7.47 -26.54
C LYS A 229 -43.53 -7.45 -28.07
N LYS A 230 -44.63 -7.97 -28.63
CA LYS A 230 -44.84 -8.01 -30.08
C LYS A 230 -44.95 -6.60 -30.69
N ASP A 231 -45.68 -5.71 -30.02
CA ASP A 231 -45.82 -4.34 -30.47
C ASP A 231 -44.47 -3.60 -30.45
N PHE A 232 -43.63 -3.85 -29.43
CA PHE A 232 -42.27 -3.32 -29.35
C PHE A 232 -41.37 -3.84 -30.48
N GLU A 233 -41.46 -5.12 -30.81
CA GLU A 233 -40.76 -5.70 -31.97
C GLU A 233 -41.14 -4.99 -33.29
N GLU A 234 -42.45 -4.79 -33.53
CA GLU A 234 -42.95 -4.03 -34.69
C GLU A 234 -42.49 -2.56 -34.67
N LEU A 235 -42.42 -1.92 -33.49
CA LEU A 235 -41.91 -0.56 -33.32
C LEU A 235 -40.44 -0.46 -33.74
N ILE A 236 -39.60 -1.41 -33.28
CA ILE A 236 -38.17 -1.44 -33.60
C ILE A 236 -37.95 -1.68 -35.10
N GLU A 237 -38.73 -2.55 -35.73
CA GLU A 237 -38.65 -2.78 -37.18
C GLU A 237 -38.95 -1.49 -37.96
N LYS A 238 -40.04 -0.79 -37.62
CA LYS A 238 -40.39 0.49 -38.25
C LYS A 238 -39.35 1.58 -37.98
N PHE A 239 -38.83 1.65 -36.76
CA PHE A 239 -37.80 2.60 -36.37
C PHE A 239 -36.52 2.37 -37.17
N THR A 240 -35.96 1.15 -37.12
CA THR A 240 -34.72 0.80 -37.82
C THR A 240 -34.83 0.95 -39.33
N PHE A 241 -36.00 0.68 -39.92
CA PHE A 241 -36.26 0.90 -41.35
C PHE A 241 -36.18 2.38 -41.76
N LEU A 242 -36.65 3.28 -40.90
CA LEU A 242 -36.61 4.72 -41.14
C LEU A 242 -35.21 5.29 -40.94
N MET A 243 -34.43 4.73 -40.03
CA MET A 243 -33.14 5.26 -39.61
C MET A 243 -32.02 4.92 -40.61
N LYS A 244 -32.06 5.56 -41.78
CA LYS A 244 -31.00 5.54 -42.81
C LYS A 244 -30.19 6.83 -42.71
N TYR A 245 -28.96 6.72 -42.24
CA TYR A 245 -28.09 7.86 -42.00
C TYR A 245 -27.50 8.42 -43.30
N GLU A 246 -27.59 9.75 -43.45
CA GLU A 246 -26.92 10.50 -44.51
C GLU A 246 -25.92 11.48 -43.88
N ARG A 247 -24.61 11.22 -44.02
CA ARG A 247 -23.56 12.12 -43.49
C ARG A 247 -22.60 12.53 -44.60
N ARG A 248 -22.42 13.84 -44.79
CA ARG A 248 -21.41 14.47 -45.67
C ARG A 248 -21.24 13.78 -47.04
N GLY A 249 -22.34 13.56 -47.77
CA GLY A 249 -22.32 12.95 -49.10
C GLY A 249 -22.05 11.43 -49.12
N MET A 250 -22.06 10.77 -47.97
CA MET A 250 -22.01 9.31 -47.86
C MET A 250 -23.35 8.78 -47.36
N MET A 251 -23.96 7.92 -48.16
CA MET A 251 -25.21 7.23 -47.83
C MET A 251 -24.86 5.89 -47.15
N GLU A 252 -25.25 5.71 -45.88
CA GLU A 252 -25.05 4.45 -45.17
C GLU A 252 -26.19 3.48 -45.51
N VAL A 253 -26.02 2.70 -46.59
CA VAL A 253 -27.08 1.80 -47.12
C VAL A 253 -26.97 0.38 -46.56
N SER A 254 -26.74 0.21 -45.25
CA SER A 254 -26.84 -1.14 -44.67
C SER A 254 -28.30 -1.51 -44.45
N ARG A 255 -28.68 -2.74 -44.84
CA ARG A 255 -30.01 -3.30 -44.57
C ARG A 255 -30.14 -3.93 -43.18
N GLN A 256 -29.06 -3.96 -42.40
CA GLN A 256 -28.99 -4.66 -41.11
C GLN A 256 -28.66 -3.64 -40.01
N HIS A 257 -29.71 -3.11 -39.38
CA HIS A 257 -29.64 -2.04 -38.40
C HIS A 257 -30.13 -2.55 -37.04
N TYR A 258 -29.36 -2.28 -35.99
CA TYR A 258 -29.63 -2.70 -34.61
C TYR A 258 -29.77 -1.48 -33.68
N VAL A 259 -30.68 -1.57 -32.72
CA VAL A 259 -30.84 -0.60 -31.62
C VAL A 259 -30.09 -1.13 -30.40
N VAL A 260 -29.23 -0.30 -29.84
CA VAL A 260 -28.46 -0.62 -28.63
C VAL A 260 -29.04 0.16 -27.45
N ILE A 261 -29.46 -0.57 -26.41
CA ILE A 261 -29.99 -0.02 -25.17
C ILE A 261 -28.96 -0.27 -24.07
N ALA A 262 -28.38 0.78 -23.50
CA ALA A 262 -27.43 0.66 -22.40
C ALA A 262 -28.07 1.06 -21.06
N ILE A 263 -27.88 0.23 -20.05
CA ILE A 263 -28.46 0.43 -18.72
C ILE A 263 -27.36 0.22 -17.69
N ASP A 264 -27.12 1.24 -16.87
CA ASP A 264 -26.07 1.25 -15.84
C ASP A 264 -26.67 1.15 -14.43
N ASP A 265 -25.87 0.62 -13.50
CA ASP A 265 -26.08 0.65 -12.03
C ASP A 265 -27.50 0.26 -11.56
N ILE A 266 -28.17 -0.67 -12.27
CA ILE A 266 -29.47 -1.26 -11.85
C ILE A 266 -29.37 -1.96 -10.48
N ASP A 267 -28.17 -2.45 -10.13
CA ASP A 267 -27.86 -3.06 -8.83
C ASP A 267 -27.77 -2.05 -7.68
N LEU A 268 -27.83 -0.74 -7.94
CA LEU A 268 -27.95 0.26 -6.87
C LEU A 268 -29.41 0.48 -6.45
N ASN A 269 -30.39 0.11 -7.29
CA ASN A 269 -31.81 0.24 -6.96
C ASN A 269 -32.30 -0.99 -6.17
N ILE A 270 -32.10 -0.96 -4.85
CA ILE A 270 -32.38 -2.10 -3.97
C ILE A 270 -33.88 -2.50 -3.95
N GLU A 271 -34.78 -1.54 -4.17
CA GLU A 271 -36.23 -1.78 -4.07
C GLU A 271 -36.83 -2.28 -5.39
N HIS A 272 -36.44 -1.68 -6.51
CA HIS A 272 -37.05 -1.94 -7.82
C HIS A 272 -36.12 -2.65 -8.81
N GLY A 273 -34.86 -2.90 -8.47
CA GLY A 273 -33.86 -3.50 -9.38
C GLY A 273 -34.29 -4.85 -9.94
N PHE A 274 -34.95 -5.70 -9.14
CA PHE A 274 -35.54 -6.95 -9.65
C PHE A 274 -36.61 -6.70 -10.71
N GLN A 275 -37.56 -5.80 -10.44
CA GLN A 275 -38.69 -5.49 -11.33
C GLN A 275 -38.21 -4.86 -12.63
N MET A 276 -37.22 -3.97 -12.56
CA MET A 276 -36.59 -3.36 -13.73
C MET A 276 -35.91 -4.40 -14.61
N LEU A 277 -35.10 -5.29 -14.02
CA LEU A 277 -34.43 -6.37 -14.73
C LEU A 277 -35.44 -7.31 -15.40
N GLU A 278 -36.55 -7.58 -14.71
CA GLU A 278 -37.65 -8.41 -15.19
C GLU A 278 -38.37 -7.77 -16.39
N LYS A 279 -38.66 -6.46 -16.33
CA LYS A 279 -39.25 -5.71 -17.46
C LYS A 279 -38.33 -5.67 -18.68
N ILE A 280 -37.02 -5.43 -18.49
CA ILE A 280 -36.02 -5.46 -19.58
C ILE A 280 -36.02 -6.84 -20.24
N HIS A 281 -35.88 -7.90 -19.45
CA HIS A 281 -35.85 -9.27 -19.94
C HIS A 281 -37.17 -9.66 -20.65
N ARG A 282 -38.31 -9.19 -20.14
CA ARG A 282 -39.63 -9.52 -20.68
C ARG A 282 -39.94 -8.80 -21.99
N TYR A 283 -39.64 -7.50 -22.08
CA TYR A 283 -40.09 -6.64 -23.19
C TYR A 283 -39.00 -6.35 -24.23
N CYS A 284 -37.72 -6.28 -23.84
CA CYS A 284 -36.63 -5.90 -24.75
C CYS A 284 -35.94 -7.10 -25.45
N MET A 285 -36.33 -8.33 -25.14
CA MET A 285 -35.85 -9.55 -25.84
C MET A 285 -36.56 -9.74 -27.19
N VAL A 286 -36.32 -8.83 -28.13
CA VAL A 286 -36.87 -8.79 -29.50
C VAL A 286 -35.74 -8.71 -30.52
N GLU A 287 -36.04 -9.02 -31.79
CA GLU A 287 -35.05 -8.89 -32.86
C GLU A 287 -34.56 -7.44 -33.00
N ASN A 288 -33.36 -7.26 -33.55
CA ASN A 288 -32.72 -5.96 -33.78
C ASN A 288 -32.41 -5.14 -32.52
N VAL A 289 -32.71 -5.62 -31.31
CA VAL A 289 -32.35 -4.95 -30.06
C VAL A 289 -31.18 -5.67 -29.41
N ILE A 290 -30.16 -4.93 -28.99
CA ILE A 290 -29.06 -5.42 -28.15
C ILE A 290 -29.10 -4.61 -26.85
N VAL A 291 -29.15 -5.31 -25.71
CA VAL A 291 -29.14 -4.67 -24.39
C VAL A 291 -27.76 -4.83 -23.77
N LEU A 292 -27.16 -3.72 -23.34
CA LEU A 292 -25.92 -3.69 -22.56
C LEU A 292 -26.28 -3.37 -21.10
N LEU A 293 -25.89 -4.23 -20.17
CA LEU A 293 -26.09 -4.03 -18.74
C LEU A 293 -24.76 -3.91 -18.03
N SER A 294 -24.60 -2.94 -17.14
CA SER A 294 -23.47 -2.83 -16.22
C SER A 294 -23.94 -3.13 -14.80
N VAL A 295 -23.41 -4.19 -14.19
CA VAL A 295 -23.96 -4.78 -12.95
C VAL A 295 -22.88 -5.35 -12.03
N ASP A 296 -23.00 -5.18 -10.72
CA ASP A 296 -22.36 -6.06 -9.73
C ASP A 296 -23.22 -7.31 -9.48
N ILE A 297 -22.76 -8.46 -9.98
CA ILE A 297 -23.48 -9.74 -9.91
C ILE A 297 -23.78 -10.17 -8.46
N GLU A 298 -22.87 -9.89 -7.50
CA GLU A 298 -23.08 -10.23 -6.09
C GLU A 298 -24.20 -9.37 -5.47
N GLN A 299 -24.22 -8.08 -5.79
CA GLN A 299 -25.27 -7.16 -5.32
C GLN A 299 -26.61 -7.49 -5.95
N MET A 300 -26.63 -7.74 -7.26
CA MET A 300 -27.86 -8.06 -7.98
C MET A 300 -28.48 -9.39 -7.49
N LEU A 301 -27.65 -10.40 -7.22
CA LEU A 301 -28.09 -11.64 -6.57
C LEU A 301 -28.72 -11.37 -5.20
N SER A 302 -28.17 -10.44 -4.42
CA SER A 302 -28.71 -10.04 -3.12
C SER A 302 -30.08 -9.36 -3.25
N ILE A 303 -30.27 -8.51 -4.26
CA ILE A 303 -31.56 -7.86 -4.56
C ILE A 303 -32.62 -8.89 -4.94
N ILE A 304 -32.29 -9.84 -5.83
CA ILE A 304 -33.22 -10.91 -6.22
C ILE A 304 -33.57 -11.79 -5.01
N SER A 305 -32.56 -12.14 -4.20
CA SER A 305 -32.76 -12.94 -2.99
C SER A 305 -33.67 -12.23 -2.00
N LYS A 306 -33.50 -10.92 -1.80
CA LYS A 306 -34.38 -10.09 -0.97
C LYS A 306 -35.82 -10.15 -1.49
N TYR A 307 -36.02 -9.95 -2.79
CA TYR A 307 -37.35 -10.00 -3.41
C TYR A 307 -38.04 -11.36 -3.20
N PHE A 308 -37.37 -12.47 -3.50
CA PHE A 308 -37.96 -13.80 -3.29
C PHE A 308 -38.20 -14.10 -1.81
N TYR A 309 -37.36 -13.60 -0.91
CA TYR A 309 -37.58 -13.73 0.52
C TYR A 309 -38.84 -12.97 0.98
N GLU A 310 -39.12 -11.80 0.43
CA GLU A 310 -40.32 -11.01 0.75
C GLU A 310 -41.61 -11.63 0.20
N VAL A 311 -41.55 -12.33 -0.94
CA VAL A 311 -42.70 -12.93 -1.62
C VAL A 311 -43.06 -14.32 -1.06
N LEU A 312 -42.10 -15.06 -0.47
CA LEU A 312 -42.37 -16.40 0.06
C LEU A 312 -43.16 -16.36 1.39
N PRO A 313 -44.10 -17.31 1.62
CA PRO A 313 -44.86 -17.39 2.86
C PRO A 313 -43.96 -17.59 4.09
N LYS A 314 -44.12 -16.74 5.11
CA LYS A 314 -43.40 -16.85 6.39
C LYS A 314 -44.01 -17.98 7.25
N VAL A 315 -43.48 -19.20 7.16
CA VAL A 315 -43.86 -20.33 8.04
C VAL A 315 -42.60 -20.86 8.74
N ASP A 316 -42.66 -20.99 10.07
CA ASP A 316 -41.49 -21.05 10.97
C ASP A 316 -40.48 -22.20 10.72
N GLU A 317 -40.90 -23.37 10.25
CA GLU A 317 -39.98 -24.49 9.96
C GLU A 317 -39.18 -24.33 8.66
N LEU A 318 -39.63 -23.47 7.74
CA LEU A 318 -38.97 -23.18 6.46
C LEU A 318 -37.91 -22.07 6.55
N LEU A 319 -37.75 -21.38 7.69
CA LEU A 319 -36.85 -20.22 7.79
C LEU A 319 -35.35 -20.57 7.74
N CYS A 320 -34.97 -21.79 8.16
CA CYS A 320 -33.59 -22.28 8.07
C CYS A 320 -33.29 -23.03 6.75
N GLY A 321 -34.25 -23.79 6.19
CA GLY A 321 -34.12 -24.47 4.90
C GLY A 321 -34.42 -23.57 3.67
N GLY A 322 -35.29 -22.57 3.86
CA GLY A 322 -35.77 -21.65 2.82
C GLY A 322 -34.73 -20.63 2.38
N LYS A 323 -33.73 -20.29 3.21
CA LYS A 323 -32.61 -19.44 2.76
C LYS A 323 -31.83 -20.06 1.60
N LYS A 324 -31.59 -21.38 1.66
CA LYS A 324 -30.91 -22.11 0.60
C LYS A 324 -31.78 -22.14 -0.67
N MET A 325 -33.07 -22.45 -0.52
CA MET A 325 -34.02 -22.44 -1.63
C MET A 325 -34.16 -21.06 -2.29
N VAL A 326 -34.25 -19.98 -1.52
CA VAL A 326 -34.28 -18.60 -2.04
C VAL A 326 -33.03 -18.29 -2.82
N HIS A 327 -31.86 -18.68 -2.29
CA HIS A 327 -30.60 -18.45 -2.98
C HIS A 327 -30.50 -19.27 -4.28
N GLU A 328 -30.96 -20.53 -4.29
CA GLU A 328 -31.05 -21.37 -5.48
C GLU A 328 -31.98 -20.72 -6.53
N LEU A 329 -33.20 -20.31 -6.15
CA LEU A 329 -34.14 -19.60 -7.03
C LEU A 329 -33.56 -18.30 -7.61
N ALA A 330 -32.87 -17.53 -6.78
CA ALA A 330 -32.20 -16.30 -7.21
C ALA A 330 -31.08 -16.57 -8.21
N THR A 331 -30.31 -17.65 -7.99
CA THR A 331 -29.23 -18.08 -8.88
C THR A 331 -29.79 -18.56 -10.23
N ASP A 332 -30.86 -19.36 -10.21
CA ASP A 332 -31.52 -19.86 -11.41
C ASP A 332 -32.12 -18.71 -12.25
N TYR A 333 -32.79 -17.76 -11.59
CA TYR A 333 -33.31 -16.56 -12.26
C TYR A 333 -32.19 -15.74 -12.89
N LEU A 334 -31.09 -15.52 -12.16
CA LEU A 334 -29.93 -14.79 -12.67
C LEU A 334 -29.26 -15.51 -13.85
N GLY A 335 -29.20 -16.85 -13.81
CA GLY A 335 -28.71 -17.68 -14.91
C GLY A 335 -29.58 -17.58 -16.16
N LYS A 336 -30.90 -17.40 -15.99
CA LYS A 336 -31.84 -17.19 -17.09
C LYS A 336 -31.71 -15.79 -17.71
N VAL A 337 -31.69 -14.74 -16.89
CA VAL A 337 -31.73 -13.36 -17.41
C VAL A 337 -30.38 -12.86 -17.89
N MET A 338 -29.30 -13.28 -17.21
CA MET A 338 -27.93 -12.92 -17.57
C MET A 338 -27.11 -14.21 -17.72
N PRO A 339 -27.22 -14.92 -18.84
CA PRO A 339 -26.50 -16.18 -19.06
C PRO A 339 -24.98 -16.01 -18.99
N VAL A 340 -24.28 -17.02 -18.49
CA VAL A 340 -22.83 -16.94 -18.21
C VAL A 340 -22.00 -16.68 -19.48
N ASN A 341 -22.41 -17.19 -20.64
CA ASN A 341 -21.74 -16.95 -21.92
C ASN A 341 -21.86 -15.50 -22.41
N TYR A 342 -22.84 -14.74 -21.92
CA TYR A 342 -23.04 -13.32 -22.21
C TYR A 342 -22.54 -12.38 -21.09
N ARG A 343 -21.86 -12.92 -20.06
CA ARG A 343 -21.22 -12.13 -19.01
C ARG A 343 -19.77 -11.80 -19.38
N ILE A 344 -19.45 -10.51 -19.45
CA ILE A 344 -18.10 -9.98 -19.64
C ILE A 344 -17.59 -9.47 -18.30
N TYR A 345 -16.63 -10.19 -17.72
CA TYR A 345 -16.02 -9.80 -16.46
C TYR A 345 -14.93 -8.74 -16.67
N VAL A 346 -15.10 -7.60 -16.03
CA VAL A 346 -14.16 -6.47 -16.07
C VAL A 346 -12.98 -6.76 -15.14
N PRO A 347 -11.73 -6.48 -15.57
CA PRO A 347 -10.54 -6.77 -14.76
C PRO A 347 -10.52 -6.03 -13.43
N ASN A 348 -9.99 -6.68 -12.38
CA ASN A 348 -9.78 -6.06 -11.07
C ASN A 348 -8.40 -5.40 -11.02
N LEU A 349 -8.35 -4.10 -10.77
CA LEU A 349 -7.12 -3.30 -10.64
C LEU A 349 -6.11 -3.91 -9.67
N SER A 350 -6.58 -4.52 -8.58
CA SER A 350 -5.72 -5.08 -7.55
C SER A 350 -4.78 -6.18 -8.07
N ASN A 351 -5.13 -6.84 -9.18
CA ASN A 351 -4.33 -7.90 -9.79
C ASN A 351 -3.12 -7.37 -10.59
N TYR A 352 -3.05 -6.07 -10.84
CA TYR A 352 -2.05 -5.48 -11.74
C TYR A 352 -0.94 -4.71 -11.01
N TYR A 353 -1.07 -4.47 -9.69
CA TYR A 353 -0.04 -3.79 -8.91
C TYR A 353 1.29 -4.56 -8.81
N SER A 354 1.25 -5.88 -8.96
CA SER A 354 2.43 -6.75 -8.83
C SER A 354 3.17 -7.03 -10.14
N VAL A 355 2.63 -6.59 -11.28
CA VAL A 355 3.14 -7.02 -12.61
C VAL A 355 3.71 -5.86 -13.42
N ASP A 356 3.63 -4.61 -12.93
CA ASP A 356 4.07 -3.39 -13.65
C ASP A 356 3.64 -3.33 -15.14
N VAL A 357 2.53 -3.99 -15.48
CA VAL A 357 1.99 -4.08 -16.86
C VAL A 357 1.25 -2.79 -17.23
N ILE A 358 0.69 -2.10 -16.23
CA ILE A 358 -0.07 -0.87 -16.42
C ILE A 358 0.83 0.33 -16.21
N VAL A 359 0.96 1.16 -17.23
CA VAL A 359 1.71 2.41 -17.19
C VAL A 359 0.74 3.59 -17.19
N LEU A 360 0.96 4.54 -16.28
CA LEU A 360 0.33 5.85 -16.35
C LEU A 360 1.10 6.72 -17.34
N PRO A 361 0.52 7.13 -18.48
CA PRO A 361 1.27 7.83 -19.53
C PRO A 361 1.93 9.13 -19.08
N LYS A 362 1.28 9.88 -18.17
CA LYS A 362 1.80 11.15 -17.61
C LYS A 362 3.10 10.93 -16.82
N GLU A 363 3.20 9.83 -16.07
CA GLU A 363 4.35 9.51 -15.23
C GLU A 363 5.34 8.52 -15.85
N LYS A 364 4.97 7.87 -16.96
CA LYS A 364 5.76 6.80 -17.62
C LYS A 364 6.21 5.70 -16.64
N SER A 365 5.40 5.40 -15.64
CA SER A 365 5.71 4.41 -14.60
C SER A 365 4.47 3.63 -14.17
N GLY A 366 4.69 2.54 -13.42
CA GLY A 366 3.62 1.76 -12.82
C GLY A 366 2.79 2.56 -11.82
N ILE A 367 1.57 2.10 -11.54
CA ILE A 367 0.61 2.80 -10.67
C ILE A 367 1.21 3.06 -9.28
N LYS A 368 1.78 2.03 -8.65
CA LYS A 368 2.36 2.13 -7.29
C LYS A 368 3.47 3.19 -7.23
N GLN A 369 4.38 3.14 -8.21
CA GLN A 369 5.49 4.07 -8.33
C GLN A 369 5.02 5.51 -8.55
N SER A 370 4.04 5.70 -9.44
CA SER A 370 3.45 7.01 -9.71
C SER A 370 2.82 7.62 -8.46
N VAL A 371 2.03 6.84 -7.71
CA VAL A 371 1.39 7.31 -6.45
C VAL A 371 2.45 7.66 -5.40
N PHE A 372 3.46 6.82 -5.22
CA PHE A 372 4.50 7.04 -4.22
C PHE A 372 5.41 8.22 -4.55
N LEU A 373 5.76 8.41 -5.83
CA LEU A 373 6.49 9.59 -6.29
C LEU A 373 5.68 10.86 -6.10
N LYS A 374 4.37 10.85 -6.37
CA LYS A 374 3.50 12.00 -6.05
C LYS A 374 3.47 12.27 -4.55
N LEU A 375 3.27 11.26 -3.70
CA LEU A 375 3.33 11.42 -2.25
C LEU A 375 4.65 12.05 -1.81
N TYR A 376 5.78 11.54 -2.28
CA TYR A 376 7.09 12.11 -1.98
C TYR A 376 7.19 13.59 -2.38
N ARG A 377 6.74 13.93 -3.60
CA ARG A 377 6.71 15.32 -4.11
C ARG A 377 5.75 16.25 -3.35
N ARG A 378 4.76 15.73 -2.62
CA ARG A 378 3.78 16.51 -1.85
C ARG A 378 4.11 16.64 -0.37
N ILE A 379 4.79 15.66 0.23
CA ILE A 379 5.02 15.63 1.69
C ILE A 379 6.44 15.23 2.10
N GLY A 380 7.30 14.87 1.16
CA GLY A 380 8.69 14.46 1.42
C GLY A 380 8.85 13.10 2.08
N ILE A 381 7.80 12.28 2.10
CA ILE A 381 7.81 10.99 2.79
C ILE A 381 7.88 9.86 1.77
N CYS A 382 8.84 8.96 1.98
CA CYS A 382 8.92 7.71 1.24
C CYS A 382 8.18 6.63 2.01
N PHE A 383 7.39 5.84 1.29
CA PHE A 383 6.71 4.63 1.78
C PHE A 383 7.39 3.36 1.25
N ASP A 384 7.16 2.24 1.92
CA ASP A 384 7.78 0.96 1.55
C ASP A 384 7.27 0.43 0.19
N SER A 385 8.16 0.36 -0.80
CA SER A 385 7.81 -0.15 -2.13
C SER A 385 7.93 -1.67 -2.25
N GLN A 386 8.75 -2.30 -1.40
CA GLN A 386 9.15 -3.71 -1.51
C GLN A 386 8.25 -4.70 -0.74
N GLY A 387 7.11 -4.23 -0.22
CA GLY A 387 6.11 -5.08 0.41
C GLY A 387 5.44 -6.04 -0.59
N LEU A 388 5.38 -7.34 -0.25
CA LEU A 388 4.67 -8.36 -1.04
C LEU A 388 3.15 -8.18 -1.07
N LYS A 389 2.61 -7.46 -0.08
CA LYS A 389 1.18 -7.18 0.03
C LYS A 389 0.91 -5.78 -0.50
N GLN A 390 -0.31 -5.58 -1.00
CA GLN A 390 -0.81 -4.27 -1.37
C GLN A 390 -0.64 -3.28 -0.20
N HIS A 391 0.08 -2.19 -0.46
CA HIS A 391 0.30 -1.11 0.47
C HIS A 391 -1.02 -0.36 0.73
N PHE A 392 -1.15 0.28 1.90
CA PHE A 392 -2.41 0.94 2.27
C PHE A 392 -2.71 2.21 1.45
N TYR A 393 -1.72 2.74 0.71
CA TYR A 393 -1.88 3.79 -0.30
C TYR A 393 -2.11 3.27 -1.73
N GLU A 394 -2.14 1.96 -1.95
CA GLU A 394 -2.51 1.39 -3.24
C GLU A 394 -4.04 1.21 -3.30
N PRO A 395 -4.75 2.01 -4.11
CA PRO A 395 -6.22 1.98 -4.12
C PRO A 395 -6.76 0.68 -4.71
N LYS A 396 -7.90 0.18 -4.21
CA LYS A 396 -8.40 -1.15 -4.60
C LYS A 396 -9.16 -1.17 -5.91
N SER A 397 -9.74 -0.03 -6.29
CA SER A 397 -10.55 0.14 -7.49
C SER A 397 -10.04 1.31 -8.33
N MET A 398 -10.38 1.33 -9.61
CA MET A 398 -9.99 2.44 -10.50
C MET A 398 -10.61 3.75 -10.05
N ARG A 399 -11.85 3.74 -9.54
CA ARG A 399 -12.47 4.95 -8.97
C ARG A 399 -11.66 5.50 -7.79
N GLN A 400 -11.24 4.64 -6.86
CA GLN A 400 -10.41 5.08 -5.73
C GLN A 400 -9.05 5.59 -6.20
N LEU A 401 -8.44 4.93 -7.19
CA LEU A 401 -7.19 5.38 -7.80
C LEU A 401 -7.33 6.77 -8.41
N THR A 402 -8.33 6.97 -9.26
CA THR A 402 -8.59 8.24 -9.92
C THR A 402 -8.82 9.36 -8.91
N CYS A 403 -9.70 9.15 -7.91
CA CYS A 403 -9.95 10.16 -6.89
C CYS A 403 -8.68 10.50 -6.08
N PHE A 404 -7.93 9.48 -5.66
CA PHE A 404 -6.71 9.69 -4.86
C PHE A 404 -5.61 10.36 -5.69
N TYR A 405 -5.42 9.93 -6.93
CA TYR A 405 -4.44 10.50 -7.85
C TYR A 405 -4.74 11.98 -8.15
N LEU A 406 -5.99 12.32 -8.48
CA LEU A 406 -6.40 13.70 -8.74
C LEU A 406 -6.31 14.59 -7.48
N MET A 407 -6.61 14.03 -6.29
CA MET A 407 -6.39 14.72 -5.03
C MET A 407 -4.91 15.08 -4.83
N LEU A 408 -3.99 14.15 -5.09
CA LEU A 408 -2.55 14.42 -5.04
C LEU A 408 -2.11 15.43 -6.11
N GLU A 409 -2.71 15.38 -7.30
CA GLU A 409 -2.43 16.33 -8.39
C GLU A 409 -2.77 17.77 -7.99
N ALA A 410 -3.91 17.96 -7.31
CA ALA A 410 -4.38 19.25 -6.81
C ALA A 410 -3.59 19.81 -5.61
N MET A 411 -2.77 18.99 -4.93
CA MET A 411 -1.94 19.45 -3.81
C MET A 411 -0.70 20.23 -4.29
N ASP A 412 -0.27 21.18 -3.48
CA ASP A 412 0.94 21.96 -3.74
C ASP A 412 2.21 21.11 -3.59
N TYR A 413 3.20 21.42 -4.43
CA TYR A 413 4.51 20.75 -4.41
C TYR A 413 5.39 21.24 -3.26
N ILE A 414 6.20 20.34 -2.70
CA ILE A 414 7.20 20.68 -1.69
C ILE A 414 8.57 20.22 -2.12
N LYS A 415 9.52 21.16 -2.16
CA LYS A 415 10.93 20.88 -2.45
C LYS A 415 11.66 20.43 -1.18
N MET A 416 11.51 19.15 -0.84
CA MET A 416 12.04 18.60 0.41
C MET A 416 13.55 18.33 0.37
N ASP A 417 14.17 18.33 -0.81
CA ASP A 417 15.62 18.20 -0.95
C ASP A 417 16.34 19.34 -0.20
N ASP A 418 15.85 20.57 -0.31
CA ASP A 418 16.47 21.70 0.39
C ASP A 418 16.39 21.54 1.93
N VAL A 419 15.36 20.84 2.44
CA VAL A 419 15.18 20.54 3.88
C VAL A 419 16.13 19.41 4.32
N TYR A 420 16.14 18.28 3.61
CA TYR A 420 16.91 17.11 4.04
C TYR A 420 18.42 17.32 3.95
N PHE A 421 18.88 18.13 3.00
CA PHE A 421 20.29 18.49 2.84
C PHE A 421 20.75 19.67 3.70
N GLY A 422 19.84 20.28 4.46
CA GLY A 422 20.19 21.36 5.38
C GLY A 422 20.63 22.64 4.67
N ARG A 423 20.06 22.97 3.51
CA ARG A 423 20.27 24.29 2.92
C ARG A 423 19.65 25.35 3.83
N LYS A 424 20.39 26.42 4.08
CA LYS A 424 19.85 27.58 4.82
C LYS A 424 18.73 28.20 4.01
N MET A 425 17.51 28.15 4.55
CA MET A 425 16.33 28.76 3.97
C MET A 425 16.07 30.14 4.58
N GLN A 426 15.53 31.06 3.79
CA GLN A 426 15.03 32.33 4.34
C GLN A 426 13.79 32.09 5.20
N LYS A 427 13.51 32.99 6.14
CA LYS A 427 12.41 32.83 7.10
C LYS A 427 11.04 32.72 6.41
N GLU A 428 10.84 33.44 5.32
CA GLU A 428 9.61 33.48 4.54
C GLU A 428 9.42 32.19 3.72
N GLU A 429 10.49 31.69 3.11
CA GLU A 429 10.52 30.38 2.43
C GLU A 429 10.20 29.25 3.41
N LEU A 430 10.82 29.29 4.60
CA LEU A 430 10.58 28.33 5.67
C LEU A 430 9.12 28.34 6.14
N LYS A 431 8.55 29.53 6.37
CA LYS A 431 7.13 29.66 6.75
C LYS A 431 6.21 29.10 5.67
N SER A 432 6.49 29.39 4.40
CA SER A 432 5.70 28.89 3.28
C SER A 432 5.79 27.37 3.19
N LEU A 433 6.99 26.80 3.27
CA LEU A 433 7.22 25.36 3.24
C LEU A 433 6.48 24.65 4.37
N VAL A 434 6.61 25.14 5.61
CA VAL A 434 5.94 24.55 6.78
C VAL A 434 4.42 24.65 6.65
N ARG A 435 3.89 25.75 6.12
CA ARG A 435 2.45 25.91 5.89
C ARG A 435 1.94 24.85 4.91
N VAL A 436 2.52 24.79 3.71
CA VAL A 436 2.14 23.83 2.66
C VAL A 436 2.28 22.39 3.16
N TRP A 437 3.38 22.10 3.87
CA TRP A 437 3.60 20.77 4.44
C TRP A 437 2.52 20.37 5.43
N ASN A 438 2.10 21.28 6.32
CA ASN A 438 1.01 21.00 7.27
C ASN A 438 -0.34 20.83 6.58
N GLU A 439 -0.64 21.63 5.55
CA GLU A 439 -1.87 21.53 4.77
C GLU A 439 -1.95 20.18 4.06
N ASN A 440 -0.90 19.80 3.33
CA ASN A 440 -0.84 18.52 2.61
C ASN A 440 -0.92 17.32 3.57
N CYS A 441 -0.12 17.32 4.66
CA CYS A 441 -0.16 16.26 5.66
C CYS A 441 -1.51 16.21 6.40
N GLY A 442 -2.15 17.36 6.61
CA GLY A 442 -3.49 17.44 7.22
C GLY A 442 -4.54 16.75 6.36
N ILE A 443 -4.57 17.03 5.06
CA ILE A 443 -5.48 16.38 4.10
C ILE A 443 -5.24 14.87 4.09
N LEU A 444 -3.98 14.44 3.98
CA LEU A 444 -3.64 13.00 3.93
C LEU A 444 -3.93 12.28 5.24
N THR A 445 -3.74 12.92 6.39
CA THR A 445 -4.10 12.34 7.69
C THR A 445 -5.61 12.13 7.78
N GLN A 446 -6.40 13.13 7.39
CA GLN A 446 -7.87 13.03 7.43
C GLN A 446 -8.39 11.99 6.42
N GLU A 447 -7.81 11.92 5.22
CA GLU A 447 -8.14 10.90 4.22
C GLU A 447 -7.82 9.51 4.75
N LEU A 448 -6.64 9.31 5.35
CA LEU A 448 -6.24 8.04 5.94
C LEU A 448 -7.16 7.63 7.09
N PHE A 449 -7.53 8.58 7.97
CA PHE A 449 -8.47 8.37 9.07
C PHE A 449 -9.83 7.92 8.51
N ASN A 450 -10.38 8.64 7.55
CA ASN A 450 -11.68 8.32 6.96
C ASN A 450 -11.65 6.96 6.25
N ARG A 451 -10.63 6.67 5.44
CA ARG A 451 -10.53 5.43 4.67
C ARG A 451 -10.26 4.18 5.52
N ILE A 452 -9.68 4.34 6.71
CA ILE A 452 -9.28 3.20 7.55
C ILE A 452 -10.09 3.13 8.84
N VAL A 453 -10.06 4.19 9.63
CA VAL A 453 -10.70 4.22 10.95
C VAL A 453 -12.21 4.30 10.83
N LEU A 454 -12.71 5.16 9.95
CA LEU A 454 -14.10 5.13 9.57
C LEU A 454 -14.31 3.85 8.76
N GLU A 455 -14.07 3.83 7.44
CA GLU A 455 -14.59 2.78 6.53
C GLU A 455 -14.34 1.31 6.92
N LYS A 456 -13.23 0.99 7.62
CA LYS A 456 -12.83 -0.42 7.88
C LYS A 456 -12.90 -0.82 9.35
N LEU A 457 -12.83 0.12 10.28
CA LEU A 457 -12.83 -0.16 11.72
C LEU A 457 -14.15 0.22 12.40
N HIS A 458 -15.13 0.74 11.65
CA HIS A 458 -16.49 1.19 12.05
C HIS A 458 -17.25 0.41 13.14
N VAL A 459 -16.86 -0.83 13.44
CA VAL A 459 -17.57 -1.72 14.39
C VAL A 459 -16.96 -1.66 15.81
N ASP A 460 -15.77 -1.07 16.00
CA ASP A 460 -15.08 -1.06 17.29
C ASP A 460 -14.96 0.37 17.86
N ARG A 461 -15.94 0.76 18.70
CA ARG A 461 -16.01 2.09 19.33
C ARG A 461 -14.75 2.43 20.14
N GLU A 462 -14.13 1.42 20.75
CA GLU A 462 -12.92 1.61 21.54
C GLU A 462 -11.73 1.99 20.64
N VAL A 463 -11.63 1.38 19.46
CA VAL A 463 -10.59 1.70 18.47
C VAL A 463 -10.79 3.11 17.88
N ASP A 464 -12.02 3.50 17.58
CA ASP A 464 -12.33 4.86 17.09
C ASP A 464 -11.97 5.94 18.12
N GLU A 465 -12.37 5.76 19.38
CA GLU A 465 -12.04 6.68 20.49
C GLU A 465 -10.51 6.74 20.71
N PHE A 466 -9.82 5.61 20.61
CA PHE A 466 -8.37 5.54 20.68
C PHE A 466 -7.69 6.31 19.53
N CYS A 467 -8.10 6.12 18.28
CA CYS A 467 -7.52 6.83 17.13
C CYS A 467 -7.75 8.36 17.24
N LYS A 468 -8.94 8.79 17.68
CA LYS A 468 -9.23 10.21 17.94
C LYS A 468 -8.38 10.79 19.07
N LEU A 469 -8.04 9.98 20.07
CA LEU A 469 -7.14 10.38 21.15
C LEU A 469 -5.71 10.56 20.63
N LEU A 470 -5.22 9.64 19.77
CA LEU A 470 -3.88 9.72 19.19
C LEU A 470 -3.63 11.04 18.47
N GLU A 471 -4.57 11.50 17.64
CA GLU A 471 -4.42 12.75 16.86
C GLU A 471 -4.38 14.02 17.73
N LYS A 472 -4.99 13.97 18.92
CA LYS A 472 -5.07 15.10 19.85
C LYS A 472 -3.85 15.20 20.77
N GLN A 473 -3.13 14.10 20.96
CA GLN A 473 -1.99 14.03 21.87
C GLN A 473 -0.68 14.45 21.19
N ASP A 474 0.31 14.79 22.01
CA ASP A 474 1.68 14.88 21.51
C ASP A 474 2.20 13.50 21.11
N ILE A 475 3.18 13.48 20.21
CA ILE A 475 3.67 12.24 19.59
C ILE A 475 4.31 11.26 20.57
N ARG A 476 4.89 11.73 21.69
CA ARG A 476 5.47 10.85 22.70
C ARG A 476 4.35 10.10 23.42
N ARG A 477 3.32 10.82 23.86
CA ARG A 477 2.11 10.20 24.45
C ARG A 477 1.36 9.32 23.46
N ALA A 478 1.28 9.69 22.18
CA ALA A 478 0.65 8.86 21.16
C ALA A 478 1.38 7.50 20.99
N LYS A 479 2.72 7.51 20.97
CA LYS A 479 3.55 6.28 20.96
C LYS A 479 3.29 5.42 22.19
N ASP A 480 3.35 6.00 23.38
CA ASP A 480 3.10 5.29 24.64
C ASP A 480 1.65 4.75 24.69
N GLY A 481 0.69 5.53 24.19
CA GLY A 481 -0.71 5.16 24.07
C GLY A 481 -0.94 3.91 23.22
N VAL A 482 -0.24 3.74 22.09
CA VAL A 482 -0.32 2.54 21.25
C VAL A 482 0.16 1.29 21.98
N ILE A 483 1.25 1.40 22.74
CA ILE A 483 1.82 0.29 23.50
C ILE A 483 0.89 -0.12 24.63
N ASN A 484 0.38 0.86 25.38
CA ASN A 484 -0.60 0.64 26.44
C ASN A 484 -1.91 0.06 25.91
N PHE A 485 -2.38 0.52 24.74
CA PHE A 485 -3.55 -0.03 24.06
C PHE A 485 -3.35 -1.50 23.66
N TYR A 486 -2.22 -1.83 23.06
CA TYR A 486 -1.87 -3.22 22.73
C TYR A 486 -1.81 -4.11 23.97
N LYS A 487 -1.18 -3.66 25.06
CA LYS A 487 -1.12 -4.42 26.31
C LYS A 487 -2.51 -4.68 26.89
N LYS A 488 -3.39 -3.68 26.85
CA LYS A 488 -4.80 -3.83 27.26
C LYS A 488 -5.50 -4.91 26.44
N ILE A 489 -5.34 -4.90 25.11
CA ILE A 489 -5.91 -5.94 24.24
C ILE A 489 -5.29 -7.31 24.56
N LYS A 490 -3.96 -7.41 24.65
CA LYS A 490 -3.27 -8.68 24.94
C LYS A 490 -3.74 -9.29 26.26
N ALA A 491 -3.92 -8.47 27.30
CA ALA A 491 -4.42 -8.90 28.60
C ALA A 491 -5.88 -9.41 28.56
N ASN A 492 -6.71 -8.81 27.71
CA ASN A 492 -8.11 -9.24 27.53
C ASN A 492 -8.23 -10.53 26.72
N VAL A 493 -7.41 -10.69 25.66
CA VAL A 493 -7.48 -11.83 24.74
C VAL A 493 -6.74 -13.06 25.29
N PHE A 494 -5.62 -12.86 26.00
CA PHE A 494 -4.77 -13.94 26.51
C PHE A 494 -4.50 -13.79 28.03
N PRO A 495 -5.54 -13.86 28.88
CA PRO A 495 -5.41 -13.56 30.31
C PRO A 495 -4.44 -14.50 31.04
N GLU A 496 -4.44 -15.80 30.70
CA GLU A 496 -3.55 -16.78 31.34
C GLU A 496 -2.08 -16.58 30.97
N THR A 497 -1.79 -16.28 29.69
CA THR A 497 -0.43 -16.00 29.22
C THR A 497 0.11 -14.71 29.85
N TYR A 498 -0.72 -13.67 29.93
CA TYR A 498 -0.36 -12.38 30.50
C TYR A 498 -0.01 -12.49 32.00
N MET A 499 -0.78 -13.29 32.76
CA MET A 499 -0.50 -13.55 34.18
C MET A 499 0.76 -14.41 34.39
N ARG A 500 1.03 -15.37 33.49
CA ARG A 500 2.26 -16.20 33.55
C ARG A 500 3.54 -15.41 33.22
N GLU A 501 3.46 -14.38 32.38
CA GLU A 501 4.58 -13.49 32.05
C GLU A 501 4.93 -12.52 33.21
N GLY A 502 4.26 -12.63 34.37
CA GLY A 502 4.55 -11.80 35.55
C GLY A 502 4.13 -10.33 35.39
N HIS A 503 3.32 -10.02 34.38
CA HIS A 503 2.80 -8.67 34.18
C HIS A 503 1.66 -8.37 35.17
N GLU A 504 1.86 -7.39 36.05
CA GLU A 504 0.75 -6.81 36.81
C GLU A 504 -0.29 -6.24 35.83
N ARG A 505 -1.59 -6.50 36.09
CA ARG A 505 -2.67 -5.84 35.35
C ARG A 505 -2.49 -4.34 35.57
N THR A 506 -2.14 -3.59 34.53
CA THR A 506 -2.15 -2.11 34.42
C THR A 506 -0.93 -1.29 34.90
N VAL A 507 0.32 -1.73 34.64
CA VAL A 507 1.43 -0.75 34.64
C VAL A 507 1.43 0.03 33.33
N TYR A 508 1.11 1.32 33.42
CA TYR A 508 1.19 2.26 32.29
C TYR A 508 2.66 2.48 31.93
N GLU A 509 3.04 2.16 30.68
CA GLU A 509 4.40 2.45 30.20
C GLU A 509 4.49 3.89 29.69
N GLU A 510 5.52 4.59 30.14
CA GLU A 510 5.91 5.93 29.67
C GLU A 510 7.31 5.87 29.08
N ASN A 511 7.59 6.79 28.15
CA ASN A 511 8.90 6.92 27.49
C ASN A 511 9.33 5.65 26.75
N CYS A 512 8.38 4.98 26.09
CA CYS A 512 8.66 3.76 25.35
C CYS A 512 9.65 4.02 24.21
N SER A 513 10.39 3.01 23.76
CA SER A 513 11.32 3.15 22.65
C SER A 513 10.61 3.07 21.28
N TYR A 514 11.33 3.47 20.22
CA TYR A 514 10.94 3.21 18.84
C TYR A 514 10.79 1.71 18.56
N GLY A 515 11.71 0.89 19.09
CA GLY A 515 11.68 -0.57 18.94
C GLY A 515 10.43 -1.20 19.55
N GLN A 516 10.00 -0.74 20.73
CA GLN A 516 8.76 -1.19 21.36
C GLN A 516 7.54 -0.85 20.50
N LEU A 517 7.51 0.32 19.87
CA LEU A 517 6.43 0.71 18.95
C LEU A 517 6.40 -0.19 17.71
N VAL A 518 7.56 -0.44 17.10
CA VAL A 518 7.73 -1.35 15.95
C VAL A 518 7.22 -2.74 16.28
N GLU A 519 7.65 -3.30 17.41
CA GLU A 519 7.20 -4.62 17.86
C GLU A 519 5.70 -4.65 18.13
N THR A 520 5.19 -3.65 18.84
CA THR A 520 3.78 -3.52 19.18
C THR A 520 2.89 -3.51 17.94
N ILE A 521 3.21 -2.68 16.94
CA ILE A 521 2.43 -2.59 15.70
C ILE A 521 2.44 -3.93 14.94
N TYR A 522 3.58 -4.64 14.97
CA TYR A 522 3.67 -5.95 14.35
C TYR A 522 2.84 -7.01 15.07
N GLU A 523 2.88 -7.06 16.40
CA GLU A 523 2.10 -8.02 17.17
C GLU A 523 0.59 -7.71 17.13
N LEU A 524 0.22 -6.43 17.13
CA LEU A 524 -1.18 -5.99 16.99
C LEU A 524 -1.84 -6.55 15.72
N GLY A 525 -1.10 -6.62 14.61
CA GLY A 525 -1.58 -7.22 13.35
C GLY A 525 -1.81 -8.73 13.38
N ARG A 526 -1.43 -9.42 14.47
CA ARG A 526 -1.54 -10.87 14.67
C ARG A 526 -2.54 -11.27 15.75
N ILE A 527 -3.00 -10.32 16.57
CA ILE A 527 -4.04 -10.57 17.57
C ILE A 527 -5.36 -10.94 16.88
N GLU A 528 -6.12 -11.86 17.49
CA GLU A 528 -7.48 -12.25 17.08
C GLU A 528 -7.59 -12.54 15.58
N SER A 529 -6.72 -13.40 15.05
CA SER A 529 -6.68 -13.76 13.62
C SER A 529 -6.50 -12.56 12.66
N GLY A 530 -5.96 -11.45 13.17
CA GLY A 530 -5.69 -10.22 12.42
C GLY A 530 -6.84 -9.21 12.40
N LYS A 531 -7.72 -9.23 13.41
CA LYS A 531 -8.81 -8.24 13.60
C LYS A 531 -8.29 -6.80 13.47
N TYR A 532 -7.14 -6.48 14.07
CA TYR A 532 -6.56 -5.12 14.10
C TYR A 532 -5.63 -4.80 12.92
N LYS A 533 -5.61 -5.59 11.84
CA LYS A 533 -4.80 -5.28 10.64
C LYS A 533 -5.10 -3.90 10.03
N PRO A 534 -6.36 -3.44 9.92
CA PRO A 534 -6.61 -2.09 9.44
C PRO A 534 -6.00 -1.03 10.36
N LEU A 535 -6.05 -1.22 11.68
CA LEU A 535 -5.42 -0.31 12.64
C LEU A 535 -3.91 -0.23 12.44
N VAL A 536 -3.24 -1.35 12.15
CA VAL A 536 -1.81 -1.37 11.78
C VAL A 536 -1.53 -0.44 10.59
N TYR A 537 -2.36 -0.48 9.54
CA TYR A 537 -2.19 0.41 8.38
C TYR A 537 -2.36 1.89 8.73
N TYR A 538 -3.35 2.21 9.57
CA TYR A 538 -3.53 3.57 10.09
C TYR A 538 -2.31 4.04 10.89
N LEU A 539 -1.80 3.21 11.82
CA LEU A 539 -0.66 3.55 12.66
C LEU A 539 0.63 3.74 11.83
N LEU A 540 0.86 2.90 10.82
CA LEU A 540 2.01 3.06 9.91
C LEU A 540 1.98 4.39 9.16
N GLY A 541 0.82 4.79 8.62
CA GLY A 541 0.66 6.09 7.96
C GLY A 541 0.75 7.25 8.95
N TYR A 542 0.01 7.19 10.06
CA TYR A 542 0.00 8.22 11.11
C TYR A 542 1.40 8.52 11.65
N PHE A 543 2.16 7.49 12.04
CA PHE A 543 3.51 7.72 12.57
C PHE A 543 4.49 8.16 11.50
N SER A 544 4.29 7.78 10.22
CA SER A 544 5.10 8.33 9.13
C SER A 544 4.92 9.86 9.02
N TYR A 545 3.70 10.36 9.20
CA TYR A 545 3.42 11.80 9.24
C TYR A 545 3.94 12.47 10.51
N ALA A 546 3.62 11.89 11.66
CA ALA A 546 3.91 12.49 12.95
C ALA A 546 5.43 12.56 13.21
N PHE A 547 6.17 11.48 12.93
CA PHE A 547 7.62 11.45 13.13
C PHE A 547 8.32 12.41 12.17
N THR A 548 7.94 12.41 10.89
CA THR A 548 8.49 13.34 9.90
C THR A 548 8.23 14.79 10.29
N ARG A 549 7.04 15.12 10.81
CA ARG A 549 6.75 16.48 11.32
C ARG A 549 7.75 16.91 12.39
N LEU A 550 7.94 16.07 13.41
CA LEU A 550 8.83 16.40 14.53
C LEU A 550 10.28 16.55 14.03
N TYR A 551 10.74 15.64 13.18
CA TYR A 551 12.06 15.70 12.58
C TYR A 551 12.29 16.98 11.78
N ILE A 552 11.35 17.35 10.89
CA ILE A 552 11.44 18.56 10.07
C ILE A 552 11.45 19.80 10.97
N TYR A 553 10.56 19.86 11.97
CA TYR A 553 10.45 21.03 12.84
C TYR A 553 11.72 21.26 13.65
N GLU A 554 12.31 20.19 14.20
CA GLU A 554 13.57 20.29 14.93
C GLU A 554 14.73 20.65 14.00
N LYS A 555 14.84 19.99 12.83
CA LYS A 555 15.89 20.27 11.84
C LYS A 555 15.85 21.70 11.31
N LEU A 556 14.65 22.24 11.11
CA LEU A 556 14.45 23.61 10.65
C LEU A 556 14.36 24.64 11.79
N THR A 557 14.53 24.21 13.05
CA THR A 557 14.41 25.05 14.26
C THR A 557 13.09 25.84 14.35
N VAL A 558 12.01 25.25 13.84
CA VAL A 558 10.67 25.86 13.80
C VAL A 558 10.02 25.70 15.18
N THR A 559 9.39 26.77 15.69
CA THR A 559 8.62 26.72 16.95
C THR A 559 7.24 26.10 16.72
N SER A 560 6.84 25.10 17.49
CA SER A 560 5.45 24.60 17.46
C SER A 560 4.58 25.49 18.34
N LYS A 561 3.53 26.11 17.78
CA LYS A 561 2.56 26.95 18.53
C LYS A 561 3.19 28.08 19.37
N GLY A 562 4.30 28.68 18.89
CA GLY A 562 4.98 29.78 19.58
C GLY A 562 5.91 29.36 20.73
N GLN A 563 6.06 28.06 20.99
CA GLN A 563 7.05 27.52 21.93
C GLN A 563 8.25 26.97 21.16
N GLN A 564 9.46 27.29 21.64
CA GLN A 564 10.70 26.74 21.10
C GLN A 564 10.73 25.24 21.35
N LEU A 565 10.88 24.44 20.28
CA LEU A 565 11.07 22.99 20.43
C LEU A 565 12.37 22.74 21.20
N GLU A 566 12.29 21.86 22.19
CA GLU A 566 13.46 21.41 22.95
C GLU A 566 14.43 20.70 22.00
N LYS A 567 15.72 21.08 22.04
CA LYS A 567 16.75 20.37 21.28
C LYS A 567 16.83 18.92 21.76
N GLY A 568 16.90 17.96 20.83
CA GLY A 568 16.91 16.53 21.13
C GLY A 568 15.52 15.91 21.24
N ALA A 569 14.44 16.61 20.88
CA ALA A 569 13.08 16.09 20.99
C ALA A 569 12.86 14.82 20.15
N PHE A 570 13.41 14.76 18.94
CA PHE A 570 13.34 13.58 18.07
C PHE A 570 14.21 12.43 18.60
N LYS A 571 15.41 12.73 19.11
CA LYS A 571 16.28 11.73 19.76
C LYS A 571 15.59 11.12 21.00
N SER A 572 14.95 11.95 21.81
CA SER A 572 14.11 11.52 22.94
C SER A 572 12.91 10.68 22.48
N LEU A 573 12.28 11.02 21.35
CA LEU A 573 11.20 10.23 20.76
C LEU A 573 11.67 8.83 20.30
N ILE A 574 12.89 8.70 19.78
CA ILE A 574 13.49 7.39 19.45
C ILE A 574 13.66 6.54 20.71
N GLY A 575 14.08 7.16 21.81
CA GLY A 575 14.26 6.49 23.11
C GLY A 575 15.48 5.56 23.12
N GLY A 576 15.39 4.47 23.89
CA GLY A 576 16.54 3.60 24.18
C GLY A 576 16.93 2.64 23.05
N ASN A 577 16.04 2.22 22.17
CA ASN A 577 16.36 1.19 21.17
C ASN A 577 15.43 1.31 19.95
N ILE A 578 15.92 0.96 18.75
CA ILE A 578 15.14 0.99 17.50
C ILE A 578 14.55 -0.37 17.08
N VAL A 579 14.96 -1.46 17.71
CA VAL A 579 14.51 -2.83 17.40
C VAL A 579 14.03 -3.63 18.62
N ASP A 580 14.39 -3.23 19.86
CA ASP A 580 14.03 -3.90 21.12
C ASP A 580 14.08 -5.43 21.03
N ASN A 581 12.99 -6.18 21.25
CA ASN A 581 13.01 -7.64 21.23
C ASN A 581 13.27 -8.23 19.83
N TRP A 582 13.08 -7.46 18.75
CA TRP A 582 13.45 -7.92 17.42
C TRP A 582 14.96 -8.13 17.28
N SER A 583 15.78 -7.50 18.13
CA SER A 583 17.22 -7.71 18.15
C SER A 583 17.60 -9.20 18.28
N ILE A 584 16.78 -9.98 18.98
CA ILE A 584 16.97 -11.42 19.24
C ILE A 584 16.90 -12.25 17.94
N GLN A 585 16.19 -11.74 16.93
CA GLN A 585 16.00 -12.38 15.64
C GLN A 585 16.87 -11.76 14.54
N LEU A 586 17.46 -10.59 14.81
CA LEU A 586 18.37 -9.88 13.90
C LEU A 586 19.82 -10.34 14.02
N MET A 587 20.16 -11.08 15.09
CA MET A 587 21.51 -11.54 15.41
C MET A 587 21.42 -12.92 16.09
N PRO A 588 22.46 -13.76 15.99
CA PRO A 588 22.44 -15.08 16.61
C PRO A 588 22.52 -15.00 18.14
N ASN A 589 21.76 -15.86 18.82
CA ASN A 589 21.84 -16.01 20.28
C ASN A 589 22.88 -17.05 20.67
N MET A 590 23.64 -16.78 21.72
CA MET A 590 24.66 -17.69 22.23
C MET A 590 24.03 -18.66 23.25
N ILE A 591 24.25 -19.96 23.12
CA ILE A 591 23.73 -20.96 24.08
C ILE A 591 24.85 -21.33 25.06
N LYS A 592 24.65 -21.03 26.34
CA LYS A 592 25.49 -21.56 27.44
C LYS A 592 24.85 -22.82 28.01
N LYS A 593 25.60 -23.93 28.10
CA LYS A 593 25.20 -25.09 28.91
C LYS A 593 25.48 -24.73 30.38
N ARG A 594 24.55 -25.03 31.30
CA ARG A 594 24.86 -24.94 32.74
C ARG A 594 26.06 -25.84 33.06
N ASN A 595 27.03 -25.32 33.81
CA ASN A 595 27.98 -26.18 34.52
C ASN A 595 27.18 -26.91 35.60
N MET A 596 27.25 -28.24 35.60
CA MET A 596 26.66 -29.07 36.65
C MET A 596 27.64 -29.13 37.81
N ASP A 597 27.81 -28.04 38.55
CA ASP A 597 28.59 -28.02 39.80
C ASP A 597 28.05 -26.92 40.73
N VAL A 598 26.77 -27.01 41.13
CA VAL A 598 26.27 -26.39 42.37
C VAL A 598 25.16 -27.29 42.92
N ASP A 599 25.29 -27.60 44.20
CA ASP A 599 24.65 -28.67 44.96
C ASP A 599 23.13 -28.83 44.83
N GLU A 600 22.74 -30.10 44.97
CA GLU A 600 21.40 -30.56 45.29
C GLU A 600 20.86 -29.83 46.53
N GLN A 601 20.01 -28.83 46.34
CA GLN A 601 18.90 -28.56 47.26
C GLN A 601 17.84 -27.64 46.63
N GLY A 602 16.70 -28.26 46.26
CA GLY A 602 15.38 -27.65 46.36
C GLY A 602 14.80 -26.97 45.12
N GLY A 603 13.67 -27.52 44.65
CA GLY A 603 12.67 -26.78 43.87
C GLY A 603 12.49 -27.24 42.42
N ALA A 604 11.61 -28.22 42.21
CA ALA A 604 11.16 -28.61 40.88
C ALA A 604 10.40 -27.46 40.19
N SER A 605 11.03 -26.83 39.19
CA SER A 605 10.33 -26.03 38.18
C SER A 605 10.58 -26.64 36.81
N GLY A 606 9.50 -26.98 36.11
CA GLY A 606 9.49 -27.78 34.90
C GLY A 606 9.88 -27.00 33.64
N ASP A 607 11.17 -26.75 33.45
CA ASP A 607 11.72 -26.46 32.12
C ASP A 607 12.95 -27.33 31.86
N LYS A 608 12.78 -28.39 31.04
CA LYS A 608 13.81 -29.40 30.71
C LYS A 608 14.73 -28.93 29.58
N SER A 609 15.19 -27.67 29.60
CA SER A 609 16.30 -27.25 28.75
C SER A 609 17.42 -26.61 29.60
N ASN A 610 18.51 -27.35 29.79
CA ASN A 610 19.72 -26.91 30.52
C ASN A 610 20.55 -25.86 29.74
N LYS A 611 19.90 -24.91 29.06
CA LYS A 611 20.49 -23.96 28.10
C LYS A 611 20.09 -22.53 28.47
N ILE A 612 21.06 -21.68 28.83
CA ILE A 612 20.84 -20.23 28.97
C ILE A 612 21.13 -19.57 27.62
N LEU A 613 20.18 -18.81 27.07
CA LEU A 613 20.44 -17.93 25.92
C LEU A 613 21.10 -16.63 26.40
N GLU A 614 22.25 -16.30 25.84
CA GLU A 614 22.93 -15.01 25.96
C GLU A 614 22.65 -14.16 24.71
N TYR A 615 21.96 -13.04 24.92
CA TYR A 615 21.49 -12.14 23.87
C TYR A 615 22.51 -11.03 23.62
N PHE A 616 23.49 -11.26 22.74
CA PHE A 616 24.50 -10.23 22.45
C PHE A 616 23.91 -8.97 21.79
N SER A 617 22.78 -9.09 21.09
CA SER A 617 22.27 -8.01 20.24
C SER A 617 21.59 -6.86 20.96
N ASN A 618 21.20 -7.07 22.22
CA ASN A 618 20.53 -6.08 23.04
C ASN A 618 20.71 -6.39 24.53
N TYR A 619 21.17 -5.41 25.31
CA TYR A 619 21.21 -5.47 26.76
C TYR A 619 20.64 -4.18 27.34
N LYS A 620 19.74 -4.29 28.32
CA LYS A 620 19.24 -3.14 29.07
C LYS A 620 20.01 -2.98 30.37
N GLY A 621 20.32 -1.73 30.73
CA GLY A 621 20.98 -1.40 31.99
C GLY A 621 22.38 -2.01 32.17
N ILE A 622 23.19 -2.11 31.12
CA ILE A 622 24.58 -2.55 31.23
C ILE A 622 25.43 -1.47 31.88
N THR A 623 26.23 -1.86 32.88
CA THR A 623 27.19 -0.94 33.52
C THR A 623 28.21 -0.43 32.51
N LEU A 624 28.31 0.90 32.36
CA LEU A 624 29.18 1.53 31.36
C LEU A 624 30.66 1.26 31.60
N SER A 625 31.10 1.30 32.86
CA SER A 625 32.49 1.04 33.23
C SER A 625 32.92 -0.41 32.94
N ASN A 626 31.95 -1.32 32.76
CA ASN A 626 32.18 -2.70 32.37
C ASN A 626 32.33 -2.87 30.86
N ILE A 627 31.49 -2.20 30.06
CA ILE A 627 31.51 -2.32 28.59
C ILE A 627 32.53 -1.39 27.92
N LEU A 628 32.77 -0.20 28.50
CA LEU A 628 33.74 0.78 28.03
C LEU A 628 35.07 0.60 28.76
N LYS A 629 35.67 -0.58 28.57
CA LYS A 629 37.03 -0.89 29.04
C LYS A 629 37.81 -1.57 27.93
N ALA A 630 39.13 -1.46 27.99
CA ALA A 630 40.01 -2.16 27.07
C ALA A 630 41.35 -2.47 27.72
N GLU A 631 41.87 -3.65 27.40
CA GLU A 631 43.25 -4.01 27.72
C GLU A 631 44.22 -3.19 26.86
N LEU A 632 45.24 -2.64 27.51
CA LEU A 632 46.33 -1.90 26.89
C LEU A 632 47.47 -2.86 26.54
N LYS A 633 48.16 -2.59 25.43
CA LYS A 633 49.43 -3.23 25.12
C LYS A 633 50.55 -2.60 25.96
N ASP A 634 51.48 -3.43 26.40
CA ASP A 634 52.63 -2.95 27.15
C ASP A 634 53.46 -1.99 26.30
N LYS A 635 53.97 -0.95 26.94
CA LYS A 635 54.76 0.09 26.28
C LYS A 635 56.01 -0.50 25.62
N GLU A 636 56.56 -1.54 26.25
CA GLU A 636 57.75 -2.28 25.81
C GLU A 636 57.48 -3.22 24.62
N GLU A 637 56.21 -3.60 24.38
CA GLU A 637 55.80 -4.40 23.21
C GLU A 637 55.67 -3.55 21.93
N ILE A 638 55.66 -2.21 22.04
CA ILE A 638 55.51 -1.30 20.89
C ILE A 638 56.81 -0.50 20.71
N GLU A 639 57.64 -0.97 19.79
CA GLU A 639 59.02 -0.49 19.62
C GLU A 639 59.11 0.98 19.16
N SER A 640 58.16 1.45 18.33
CA SER A 640 58.22 2.79 17.74
C SER A 640 57.18 3.77 18.28
N GLU A 641 57.53 5.07 18.33
CA GLU A 641 56.60 6.15 18.68
C GLU A 641 55.42 6.22 17.71
N GLU A 642 55.67 6.04 16.41
CA GLU A 642 54.62 6.06 15.39
C GLU A 642 53.61 4.92 15.57
N GLU A 643 54.06 3.73 15.97
CA GLU A 643 53.17 2.62 16.29
C GLU A 643 52.37 2.86 17.56
N ARG A 644 52.95 3.49 18.60
CA ARG A 644 52.22 3.92 19.80
C ARG A 644 51.12 4.93 19.45
N CYS A 645 51.49 5.96 18.67
CA CYS A 645 50.57 6.96 18.10
C CYS A 645 49.41 6.28 17.35
N ARG A 646 49.71 5.31 16.49
CA ARG A 646 48.73 4.56 15.69
C ARG A 646 47.83 3.64 16.52
N TYR A 647 48.41 2.89 17.47
CA TYR A 647 47.68 1.98 18.34
C TYR A 647 46.68 2.74 19.22
N ALA A 648 47.12 3.81 19.89
CA ALA A 648 46.26 4.63 20.73
C ALA A 648 45.10 5.24 19.92
N ALA A 649 45.35 5.75 18.71
CA ALA A 649 44.30 6.29 17.85
C ALA A 649 43.28 5.22 17.40
N LYS A 650 43.73 4.01 17.06
CA LYS A 650 42.85 2.88 16.75
C LYS A 650 42.01 2.43 17.96
N LEU A 651 42.61 2.45 19.16
CA LEU A 651 41.91 2.13 20.40
C LEU A 651 40.81 3.15 20.70
N ILE A 652 41.10 4.45 20.54
CA ILE A 652 40.11 5.53 20.66
C ILE A 652 38.92 5.25 19.72
N ARG A 653 39.18 5.05 18.43
CA ARG A 653 38.13 4.73 17.44
C ARG A 653 37.26 3.54 17.87
N ASN A 654 37.90 2.48 18.37
CA ASN A 654 37.21 1.27 18.79
C ASN A 654 36.36 1.51 20.05
N MET A 655 36.78 2.38 20.97
CA MET A 655 36.00 2.77 22.15
C MET A 655 34.84 3.71 21.78
N GLU A 656 35.05 4.64 20.84
CA GLU A 656 33.99 5.49 20.28
C GLU A 656 32.87 4.65 19.62
N LEU A 657 33.26 3.59 18.90
CA LEU A 657 32.33 2.63 18.29
C LEU A 657 31.41 2.00 19.35
N LEU A 658 31.99 1.49 20.44
CA LEU A 658 31.24 0.86 21.53
C LEU A 658 30.30 1.86 22.20
N PHE A 659 30.79 3.08 22.44
CA PHE A 659 29.99 4.14 23.03
C PHE A 659 28.76 4.47 22.17
N LEU A 660 28.91 4.52 20.84
CA LEU A 660 27.78 4.78 19.93
C LEU A 660 26.76 3.63 19.85
N PHE A 661 27.07 2.43 20.33
CA PHE A 661 26.09 1.36 20.53
C PHE A 661 25.28 1.49 21.82
N ILE A 662 25.57 2.48 22.66
CA ILE A 662 24.93 2.67 23.96
C ILE A 662 24.01 3.90 23.94
N THR A 663 22.81 3.76 24.48
CA THR A 663 21.78 4.79 24.61
C THR A 663 21.23 4.80 26.04
N ASN A 664 20.32 5.73 26.34
CA ASN A 664 19.62 5.79 27.62
C ASN A 664 20.55 5.71 28.85
N ILE A 665 21.69 6.42 28.75
CA ILE A 665 22.70 6.45 29.79
C ILE A 665 22.16 7.20 30.99
N ARG A 666 22.22 6.56 32.16
CA ARG A 666 21.69 7.06 33.42
C ARG A 666 22.51 6.53 34.59
N GLU A 667 22.39 7.20 35.73
CA GLU A 667 22.93 6.73 37.00
C GLU A 667 22.27 5.42 37.44
N ASP A 668 23.06 4.52 38.01
CA ASP A 668 22.60 3.24 38.56
C ASP A 668 21.94 3.47 39.94
N GLY A 669 20.76 2.88 40.17
CA GLY A 669 20.09 2.94 41.48
C GLY A 669 19.20 4.15 41.79
N GLN A 670 19.11 5.21 40.97
CA GLN A 670 18.13 6.31 41.16
C GLN A 670 17.56 6.91 39.86
N LYS A 671 16.34 7.49 39.96
CA LYS A 671 15.76 8.35 38.92
C LYS A 671 16.47 9.72 38.90
N GLY A 672 17.53 9.80 38.11
CA GLY A 672 17.94 11.00 37.36
C GLY A 672 18.24 12.27 38.14
N ILE A 673 19.43 12.35 38.77
CA ILE A 673 19.95 13.62 39.29
C ILE A 673 21.03 14.21 38.36
N VAL A 674 21.71 13.41 37.53
CA VAL A 674 22.73 13.92 36.57
C VAL A 674 22.64 13.23 35.22
N THR A 675 22.61 14.02 34.13
CA THR A 675 22.70 13.53 32.75
C THR A 675 24.13 13.67 32.23
N ILE A 676 24.56 12.79 31.30
CA ILE A 676 25.86 12.90 30.60
C ILE A 676 26.07 14.23 29.86
N SER A 677 24.99 14.97 29.65
CA SER A 677 24.98 16.32 29.07
C SER A 677 25.23 17.44 30.08
N SER A 678 25.22 17.15 31.38
CA SER A 678 25.49 18.13 32.45
C SER A 678 26.89 18.72 32.35
N GLU A 679 27.05 20.00 32.72
CA GLU A 679 28.36 20.64 32.82
C GLU A 679 29.19 20.07 33.99
N SER A 680 28.54 19.55 35.02
CA SER A 680 29.18 18.89 36.16
C SER A 680 29.67 17.47 35.87
N PHE A 681 29.41 16.94 34.67
CA PHE A 681 29.82 15.60 34.26
C PHE A 681 31.18 15.64 33.55
N ASP A 682 32.18 15.01 34.16
CA ASP A 682 33.55 14.91 33.63
C ASP A 682 33.79 13.54 32.96
N TRP A 683 34.22 13.59 31.70
CA TRP A 683 34.46 12.41 30.86
C TRP A 683 35.86 11.86 31.14
N LYS A 684 35.98 11.03 32.17
CA LYS A 684 37.27 10.47 32.62
C LYS A 684 37.44 8.98 32.37
N PHE A 685 38.69 8.60 32.14
CA PHE A 685 39.14 7.23 31.97
C PHE A 685 40.33 6.97 32.89
N GLU A 686 40.25 5.91 33.68
CA GLU A 686 41.30 5.51 34.60
C GLU A 686 42.09 4.33 34.03
N ILE A 687 43.40 4.33 34.29
CA ILE A 687 44.30 3.26 33.89
C ILE A 687 44.68 2.46 35.13
N TYR A 688 44.42 1.16 35.07
CA TYR A 688 44.72 0.20 36.14
C TYR A 688 45.97 -0.59 35.75
N LEU A 689 47.04 -0.37 36.52
CA LEU A 689 48.32 -1.04 36.31
C LEU A 689 48.32 -2.41 37.00
N ASN A 690 48.65 -3.47 36.26
CA ASN A 690 48.75 -4.81 36.82
C ASN A 690 50.19 -5.34 36.65
N LYS A 691 50.82 -5.76 37.76
CA LYS A 691 52.22 -6.23 37.73
C LYS A 691 52.39 -7.64 37.14
N ASP A 692 51.33 -8.44 37.16
CA ASP A 692 51.35 -9.86 36.76
C ASP A 692 50.37 -10.16 35.60
N ALA A 693 49.70 -9.14 35.07
CA ALA A 693 48.81 -9.24 33.91
C ALA A 693 48.85 -7.93 33.11
N LYS A 694 48.08 -7.83 32.03
CA LYS A 694 48.07 -6.63 31.19
C LYS A 694 47.32 -5.47 31.85
N ASP A 695 47.75 -4.25 31.52
CA ASP A 695 47.14 -3.00 31.96
C ASP A 695 45.77 -2.76 31.30
N TRP A 696 44.90 -2.00 31.96
CA TRP A 696 43.54 -1.73 31.46
C TRP A 696 43.20 -0.25 31.53
N ILE A 697 42.50 0.26 30.51
CA ILE A 697 41.79 1.54 30.57
C ILE A 697 40.29 1.28 30.78
N LYS A 698 39.67 2.04 31.68
CA LYS A 698 38.25 1.89 32.05
C LYS A 698 37.56 3.24 32.11
N PHE A 699 36.34 3.33 31.59
CA PHE A 699 35.51 4.52 31.74
C PHE A 699 35.07 4.68 33.20
N GLN A 700 35.45 5.80 33.80
CA GLN A 700 35.18 6.13 35.19
C GLN A 700 34.83 7.64 35.28
N PRO A 701 33.61 8.02 34.87
CA PRO A 701 33.21 9.42 34.87
C PRO A 701 33.13 9.97 36.28
N ILE A 702 33.42 11.27 36.44
CA ILE A 702 33.34 11.96 37.73
C ILE A 702 32.21 12.98 37.67
N ILE A 703 31.43 13.08 38.74
CA ILE A 703 30.51 14.20 38.96
C ILE A 703 31.06 15.00 40.14
N GLU A 704 31.21 16.32 39.95
CA GLU A 704 31.65 17.20 41.04
C GLU A 704 30.77 17.03 42.28
N GLY A 705 31.41 16.68 43.41
CA GLY A 705 30.74 16.52 44.71
C GLY A 705 30.26 15.10 45.05
N PHE A 706 30.44 14.11 44.18
CA PHE A 706 30.04 12.72 44.43
C PHE A 706 31.20 11.73 44.21
N SER A 707 31.25 10.68 45.03
CA SER A 707 32.18 9.54 44.89
C SER A 707 31.39 8.25 44.60
N ASP A 708 31.98 7.34 43.83
CA ASP A 708 31.44 5.99 43.55
C ASP A 708 30.09 5.91 42.81
N ILE A 709 29.89 6.76 41.79
CA ILE A 709 28.71 6.67 40.92
C ILE A 709 28.94 5.66 39.78
N SER A 710 28.08 4.65 39.67
CA SER A 710 28.01 3.79 38.49
C SER A 710 26.96 4.31 37.50
N PHE A 711 27.29 4.17 36.21
CA PHE A 711 26.37 4.48 35.12
C PHE A 711 25.95 3.21 34.41
N VAL A 712 24.69 3.16 34.00
CA VAL A 712 24.13 2.11 33.17
C VAL A 712 23.59 2.68 31.86
N GLY A 713 23.57 1.86 30.81
CA GLY A 713 23.00 2.21 29.52
C GLY A 713 22.36 1.02 28.83
N ASP A 714 21.68 1.28 27.72
CA ASP A 714 21.07 0.24 26.90
C ASP A 714 21.93 0.03 25.64
N TYR A 715 22.40 -1.19 25.42
CA TYR A 715 23.32 -1.55 24.33
C TYR A 715 22.57 -2.20 23.16
N SER A 716 22.86 -1.76 21.93
CA SER A 716 22.50 -2.48 20.71
C SER A 716 23.36 -2.06 19.52
N VAL A 717 23.65 -3.02 18.63
CA VAL A 717 24.46 -2.80 17.40
C VAL A 717 23.78 -1.86 16.37
N LEU A 718 22.53 -1.47 16.59
CA LEU A 718 21.80 -0.50 15.77
C LEU A 718 21.53 0.84 16.49
N ASN A 719 21.93 0.99 17.75
CA ASN A 719 21.74 2.24 18.50
C ASN A 719 22.50 3.43 17.92
N PHE A 720 23.58 3.16 17.16
CA PHE A 720 24.32 4.20 16.45
C PHE A 720 23.44 5.00 15.48
N VAL A 721 22.34 4.41 14.99
CA VAL A 721 21.39 5.11 14.11
C VAL A 721 20.82 6.33 14.83
N GLY A 722 20.30 6.17 16.05
CA GLY A 722 19.79 7.29 16.84
C GLY A 722 20.89 8.22 17.34
N ASN A 723 22.02 7.65 17.78
CA ASN A 723 23.16 8.43 18.26
C ASN A 723 23.87 9.24 17.17
N SER A 724 23.63 8.96 15.89
CA SER A 724 24.20 9.74 14.78
C SER A 724 23.69 11.18 14.69
N LEU A 725 22.54 11.51 15.32
CA LEU A 725 21.94 12.85 15.28
C LEU A 725 22.84 13.94 15.88
N ASP A 726 23.66 13.57 16.86
CA ASP A 726 24.55 14.43 17.64
C ASP A 726 25.93 13.77 17.88
N ALA A 727 26.30 12.77 17.05
CA ALA A 727 27.51 11.98 17.22
C ALA A 727 28.78 12.84 17.26
N ALA A 728 28.92 13.81 16.34
CA ALA A 728 30.10 14.68 16.31
C ALA A 728 30.27 15.50 17.60
N GLN A 729 29.16 15.93 18.20
CA GLN A 729 29.16 16.72 19.44
C GLN A 729 29.46 15.86 20.66
N ILE A 730 28.80 14.71 20.79
CA ILE A 730 28.96 13.85 21.96
C ILE A 730 30.32 13.15 21.99
N LEU A 731 30.83 12.73 20.81
CA LEU A 731 32.15 12.13 20.71
C LEU A 731 33.26 13.12 21.02
N GLU A 732 33.06 14.43 20.83
CA GLU A 732 34.07 15.43 21.19
C GLU A 732 34.43 15.39 22.68
N LYS A 733 33.43 15.26 23.55
CA LYS A 733 33.66 15.15 24.99
C LYS A 733 34.26 13.79 25.36
N PHE A 734 33.71 12.71 24.80
CA PHE A 734 34.15 11.34 25.05
C PHE A 734 35.61 11.10 24.61
N GLU A 735 35.96 11.54 23.40
CA GLU A 735 37.29 11.39 22.82
C GLU A 735 38.34 12.17 23.60
N ASN A 736 38.05 13.40 24.04
CA ASN A 736 38.98 14.19 24.83
C ASN A 736 39.40 13.49 26.13
N GLY A 737 38.46 12.84 26.81
CA GLY A 737 38.75 12.04 28.00
C GLY A 737 39.72 10.89 27.74
N LEU A 738 39.50 10.14 26.66
CA LEU A 738 40.40 9.06 26.24
C LEU A 738 41.78 9.56 25.82
N ILE A 739 41.82 10.67 25.07
CA ILE A 739 43.07 11.27 24.58
C ILE A 739 43.98 11.63 25.76
N VAL A 740 43.44 12.26 26.81
CA VAL A 740 44.22 12.64 27.99
C VAL A 740 44.86 11.41 28.64
N SER A 741 44.06 10.40 29.01
CA SER A 741 44.57 9.22 29.71
C SER A 741 45.56 8.40 28.87
N LEU A 742 45.29 8.22 27.56
CA LEU A 742 46.17 7.46 26.69
C LEU A 742 47.46 8.22 26.33
N ALA A 743 47.39 9.55 26.18
CA ALA A 743 48.56 10.35 25.89
C ALA A 743 49.55 10.37 27.06
N GLU A 744 49.05 10.37 28.29
CA GLU A 744 49.89 10.24 29.49
C GLU A 744 50.54 8.86 29.57
N TYR A 745 49.77 7.78 29.39
CA TYR A 745 50.27 6.42 29.54
C TYR A 745 51.34 6.02 28.51
N TYR A 746 51.14 6.41 27.23
CA TYR A 746 52.05 6.11 26.13
C TYR A 746 53.11 7.19 25.86
N GLU A 747 53.18 8.23 26.71
CA GLU A 747 54.13 9.35 26.61
C GLU A 747 54.01 10.11 25.27
N LEU A 748 52.77 10.41 24.88
CA LEU A 748 52.43 11.10 23.62
C LEU A 748 52.22 12.61 23.79
N ILE A 749 52.73 13.17 24.90
CA ILE A 749 52.74 14.60 25.22
C ILE A 749 54.18 15.11 25.10
N GLU A 750 54.37 16.28 24.49
CA GLU A 750 55.66 16.96 24.44
C GLU A 750 56.05 17.48 25.83
N SER A 751 57.22 17.08 26.31
CA SER A 751 57.74 17.46 27.63
C SER A 751 57.96 18.97 27.80
N SER A 752 58.16 19.71 26.70
CA SER A 752 58.45 21.15 26.72
C SER A 752 57.23 22.05 26.56
N THR A 753 56.15 21.57 25.92
CA THR A 753 54.98 22.39 25.57
C THR A 753 53.67 21.91 26.19
N ALA A 754 53.66 20.72 26.82
CA ALA A 754 52.47 20.02 27.30
C ALA A 754 51.39 19.81 26.22
N LYS A 755 51.78 19.85 24.92
CA LYS A 755 50.88 19.59 23.79
C LYS A 755 51.00 18.14 23.33
N LEU A 756 49.92 17.61 22.73
CA LEU A 756 49.95 16.30 22.08
C LEU A 756 50.98 16.29 20.94
N LYS A 757 51.81 15.25 20.87
CA LYS A 757 52.78 15.06 19.79
C LYS A 757 52.12 15.09 18.41
N GLU A 758 52.81 15.63 17.42
CA GLU A 758 52.27 15.80 16.06
C GLU A 758 51.88 14.46 15.42
N CYS A 759 52.64 13.36 15.65
CA CYS A 759 52.27 12.03 15.14
C CYS A 759 50.91 11.57 15.65
N PHE A 760 50.61 11.85 16.92
CA PHE A 760 49.39 11.38 17.54
C PHE A 760 48.19 12.16 17.01
N GLN A 761 48.34 13.48 16.88
CA GLN A 761 47.31 14.34 16.27
C GLN A 761 46.99 13.91 14.82
N LYS A 762 48.00 13.50 14.05
CA LYS A 762 47.83 12.98 12.68
C LYS A 762 47.06 11.66 12.66
N GLU A 763 47.39 10.71 13.54
CA GLU A 763 46.70 9.42 13.61
C GLU A 763 45.27 9.55 14.17
N ILE A 764 45.03 10.43 15.16
CA ILE A 764 43.66 10.75 15.64
C ILE A 764 42.83 11.30 14.48
N LYS A 765 43.33 12.30 13.73
CA LYS A 765 42.62 12.86 12.57
C LYS A 765 42.27 11.82 11.51
N LYS A 766 43.04 10.73 11.43
CA LYS A 766 42.86 9.65 10.46
C LYS A 766 41.85 8.59 10.92
N TYR A 767 41.84 8.23 12.20
CA TYR A 767 41.05 7.10 12.71
C TYR A 767 39.80 7.50 13.50
N SER A 768 39.76 8.68 14.10
CA SER A 768 38.66 9.17 14.93
C SER A 768 37.30 9.10 14.22
N LEU A 769 36.32 8.46 14.88
CA LEU A 769 34.94 8.46 14.40
C LEU A 769 34.33 9.85 14.47
N LYS A 770 34.71 10.69 15.45
CA LYS A 770 34.27 12.10 15.51
C LYS A 770 34.61 12.84 14.22
N VAL A 771 35.84 12.68 13.72
CA VAL A 771 36.26 13.31 12.46
C VAL A 771 35.48 12.74 11.27
N GLY A 772 35.26 11.42 11.26
CA GLY A 772 34.39 10.76 10.28
C GLY A 772 32.96 11.32 10.27
N PHE A 773 32.33 11.48 11.44
CA PHE A 773 30.98 12.04 11.56
C PHE A 773 30.92 13.50 11.15
N LYS A 774 31.92 14.34 11.50
CA LYS A 774 32.00 15.73 11.01
C LYS A 774 32.10 15.79 9.47
N ALA A 775 32.79 14.83 8.84
CA ALA A 775 32.85 14.76 7.37
C ALA A 775 31.51 14.27 6.77
N TRP A 776 30.87 13.28 7.40
CA TRP A 776 29.57 12.76 7.01
C TRP A 776 28.47 13.82 7.11
N GLU A 777 28.45 14.61 8.19
CA GLU A 777 27.53 15.75 8.38
C GLU A 777 27.74 16.84 7.34
N ARG A 778 28.98 17.16 6.95
CA ARG A 778 29.23 18.11 5.84
C ARG A 778 28.67 17.62 4.50
N LYS A 779 28.66 16.30 4.29
CA LYS A 779 28.20 15.69 3.04
C LYS A 779 26.67 15.59 2.98
N PHE A 780 26.04 15.16 4.08
CA PHE A 780 24.61 14.82 4.10
C PHE A 780 23.74 15.84 4.86
N GLY A 781 24.34 16.84 5.48
CA GLY A 781 23.73 17.86 6.32
C GLY A 781 23.77 17.48 7.81
N GLU A 782 23.81 18.49 8.68
CA GLU A 782 23.65 18.30 10.13
C GLU A 782 22.31 17.62 10.46
N PHE A 783 22.23 16.95 11.61
CA PHE A 783 21.03 16.23 12.07
C PHE A 783 20.56 15.14 11.08
N SER A 784 21.50 14.56 10.35
CA SER A 784 21.25 13.47 9.41
C SER A 784 21.19 12.12 10.13
N LEU A 785 20.45 11.17 9.56
CA LEU A 785 20.38 9.79 10.04
C LEU A 785 20.83 8.80 8.97
N PRO A 786 21.61 7.75 9.29
CA PRO A 786 21.98 6.71 8.35
C PRO A 786 20.76 5.89 7.90
N LEU A 787 19.75 5.75 8.76
CA LEU A 787 18.46 5.13 8.45
C LEU A 787 17.33 6.13 8.79
N PRO A 788 16.42 6.48 7.86
CA PRO A 788 15.42 7.51 8.07
C PRO A 788 14.28 7.04 8.99
N LEU A 789 14.53 7.01 10.30
CA LEU A 789 13.56 6.60 11.33
C LEU A 789 12.27 7.46 11.30
N PHE A 790 12.33 8.65 10.69
CA PHE A 790 11.16 9.52 10.54
C PHE A 790 10.18 9.06 9.46
N TRP A 791 10.65 8.32 8.44
CA TRP A 791 9.78 7.62 7.50
C TRP A 791 9.40 6.27 8.12
N PHE A 792 8.45 6.31 9.06
CA PHE A 792 8.15 5.19 9.94
C PHE A 792 7.75 3.91 9.18
N ASP A 793 6.80 3.98 8.24
CA ASP A 793 6.37 2.82 7.43
C ASP A 793 7.55 2.22 6.64
N PHE A 794 8.35 3.07 6.01
CA PHE A 794 9.53 2.69 5.24
C PHE A 794 10.53 1.90 6.09
N THR A 795 10.96 2.50 7.20
CA THR A 795 11.95 1.90 8.10
C THR A 795 11.39 0.65 8.79
N TYR A 796 10.13 0.66 9.22
CA TYR A 796 9.46 -0.48 9.82
C TYR A 796 9.49 -1.71 8.91
N ASN A 797 9.14 -1.54 7.62
CA ASN A 797 9.11 -2.66 6.69
C ASN A 797 10.50 -3.15 6.28
N ILE A 798 11.50 -2.26 6.21
CA ILE A 798 12.91 -2.66 6.06
C ILE A 798 13.35 -3.53 7.25
N LEU A 799 13.20 -3.04 8.48
CA LEU A 799 13.60 -3.78 9.69
C LEU A 799 12.88 -5.13 9.79
N LYS A 800 11.61 -5.19 9.38
CA LYS A 800 10.82 -6.42 9.33
C LYS A 800 11.37 -7.43 8.32
N ARG A 801 11.76 -7.00 7.12
CA ARG A 801 12.38 -7.89 6.11
C ARG A 801 13.76 -8.35 6.56
N VAL A 802 14.60 -7.44 7.05
CA VAL A 802 15.91 -7.78 7.61
C VAL A 802 15.75 -8.80 8.74
N LYS A 803 14.83 -8.60 9.68
CA LYS A 803 14.53 -9.56 10.74
C LYS A 803 14.21 -10.96 10.21
N ARG A 804 13.31 -11.06 9.23
CA ARG A 804 12.94 -12.34 8.62
C ARG A 804 14.17 -13.01 7.99
N ASP A 805 14.88 -12.29 7.14
CA ASP A 805 15.99 -12.82 6.35
C ASP A 805 17.18 -13.23 7.24
N MET A 806 17.46 -12.46 8.30
CA MET A 806 18.51 -12.79 9.28
C MET A 806 18.11 -14.00 10.13
N ASN A 807 16.86 -14.07 10.60
CA ASN A 807 16.36 -15.19 11.39
C ASN A 807 16.45 -16.53 10.61
N GLU A 808 16.07 -16.52 9.32
CA GLU A 808 16.22 -17.69 8.43
C GLU A 808 17.70 -18.10 8.27
N LYS A 809 18.59 -17.13 8.03
CA LYS A 809 20.04 -17.38 7.86
C LYS A 809 20.70 -17.91 9.13
N PHE A 810 20.31 -17.42 10.30
CA PHE A 810 20.91 -17.81 11.58
C PHE A 810 20.35 -19.13 12.12
N MET A 811 19.09 -19.48 11.84
CA MET A 811 18.54 -20.80 12.19
C MET A 811 19.34 -21.97 11.60
N LEU A 812 20.03 -21.75 10.49
CA LEU A 812 20.79 -22.78 9.75
C LEU A 812 22.26 -22.93 10.20
N SER A 813 22.80 -22.06 11.06
CA SER A 813 24.25 -21.97 11.27
C SER A 813 24.62 -21.46 12.68
N TYR A 814 24.43 -22.31 13.70
CA TYR A 814 24.61 -21.93 15.11
C TYR A 814 26.01 -22.17 15.69
N LYS A 815 26.91 -22.90 15.01
CA LYS A 815 28.05 -23.54 15.71
C LYS A 815 29.36 -22.77 15.82
N SER A 816 29.58 -21.64 15.14
CA SER A 816 30.82 -20.86 15.29
C SER A 816 30.82 -19.55 14.50
N GLN A 817 29.74 -18.77 14.54
CA GLN A 817 29.71 -17.53 13.75
C GLN A 817 30.50 -16.42 14.44
N ASP A 818 31.48 -15.88 13.72
CA ASP A 818 32.19 -14.66 14.07
C ASP A 818 31.20 -13.47 14.09
N MET A 819 31.03 -12.83 15.25
CA MET A 819 30.04 -11.76 15.42
C MET A 819 30.34 -10.54 14.58
N PHE A 820 31.61 -10.26 14.28
CA PHE A 820 31.98 -9.23 13.34
C PHE A 820 31.34 -9.53 11.98
N SER A 821 31.47 -10.77 11.49
CA SER A 821 30.82 -11.24 10.26
C SER A 821 29.29 -11.22 10.33
N CYS A 822 28.67 -11.44 11.51
CA CYS A 822 27.22 -11.31 11.67
C CYS A 822 26.75 -9.86 11.53
N ILE A 823 27.46 -8.90 12.13
CA ILE A 823 27.17 -7.46 12.01
C ILE A 823 27.37 -7.02 10.56
N GLN A 824 28.44 -7.48 9.89
CA GLN A 824 28.65 -7.23 8.46
C GLN A 824 27.45 -7.68 7.63
N LYS A 825 27.01 -8.92 7.79
CA LYS A 825 25.83 -9.46 7.07
C LYS A 825 24.55 -8.69 7.37
N LEU A 826 24.36 -8.25 8.62
CA LEU A 826 23.22 -7.42 9.01
C LEU A 826 23.23 -6.08 8.25
N TYR A 827 24.37 -5.39 8.23
CA TYR A 827 24.52 -4.10 7.56
C TYR A 827 24.45 -4.24 6.03
N GLU A 828 25.05 -5.29 5.46
CA GLU A 828 24.92 -5.62 4.03
C GLU A 828 23.45 -5.88 3.65
N ASN A 829 22.68 -6.56 4.50
CA ASN A 829 21.26 -6.78 4.26
C ASN A 829 20.50 -5.44 4.29
N ILE A 830 20.77 -4.56 5.27
CA ILE A 830 20.16 -3.22 5.29
C ILE A 830 20.52 -2.43 4.02
N VAL A 831 21.78 -2.44 3.59
CA VAL A 831 22.22 -1.82 2.33
C VAL A 831 21.44 -2.36 1.14
N TRP A 832 21.28 -3.68 1.03
CA TRP A 832 20.50 -4.31 -0.05
C TRP A 832 19.02 -3.88 -0.01
N GLN A 833 18.40 -3.86 1.17
CA GLN A 833 17.02 -3.40 1.30
C GLN A 833 16.86 -1.93 0.91
N LEU A 834 17.84 -1.08 1.23
CA LEU A 834 17.85 0.32 0.83
C LEU A 834 18.07 0.49 -0.67
N SER A 835 18.90 -0.35 -1.31
CA SER A 835 19.13 -0.27 -2.76
C SER A 835 17.88 -0.64 -3.56
N GLU A 836 17.10 -1.61 -3.10
CA GLU A 836 15.82 -1.96 -3.74
C GLU A 836 14.81 -0.80 -3.65
N GLN A 837 14.81 -0.06 -2.55
CA GLN A 837 13.96 1.13 -2.40
C GLN A 837 14.45 2.27 -3.30
N GLU A 838 15.76 2.54 -3.29
CA GLU A 838 16.37 3.58 -4.11
C GLU A 838 16.17 3.31 -5.60
N GLY A 839 16.28 2.05 -6.05
CA GLY A 839 15.92 1.61 -7.40
C GLY A 839 14.46 1.91 -7.77
N PHE A 840 13.52 1.67 -6.84
CA PHE A 840 12.11 1.97 -7.07
C PHE A 840 11.83 3.47 -7.19
N TYR A 841 12.49 4.33 -6.44
CA TYR A 841 12.22 5.77 -6.50
C TYR A 841 13.13 6.53 -7.48
N SER A 842 14.14 5.88 -8.08
CA SER A 842 15.10 6.49 -9.03
C SER A 842 14.67 6.45 -10.49
N TYR A 843 13.68 5.65 -10.88
CA TYR A 843 13.23 5.57 -12.27
C TYR A 843 12.48 6.84 -12.70
N GLN A 844 13.02 7.56 -13.67
CA GLN A 844 12.33 8.59 -14.44
C GLN A 844 12.31 8.12 -15.89
N GLY A 845 11.12 8.00 -16.49
CA GLY A 845 11.01 7.71 -17.91
C GLY A 845 11.70 8.78 -18.77
N ASP A 846 12.26 8.38 -19.90
CA ASP A 846 12.95 9.27 -20.84
C ASP A 846 12.07 10.48 -21.23
N GLY A 847 12.51 11.70 -20.92
CA GLY A 847 12.05 12.94 -21.60
C GLY A 847 11.39 14.03 -20.74
N ASP A 848 12.07 15.18 -20.69
CA ASP A 848 11.58 16.58 -20.72
C ASP A 848 10.63 17.15 -19.64
N SER A 849 10.19 16.38 -18.64
CA SER A 849 9.49 16.95 -17.46
C SER A 849 10.38 17.14 -16.22
N VAL A 850 11.70 17.16 -16.44
CA VAL A 850 12.73 17.35 -15.41
C VAL A 850 12.88 18.84 -15.07
N GLN A 851 11.98 19.39 -14.26
CA GLN A 851 12.26 20.66 -13.58
C GLN A 851 11.95 20.68 -12.07
N HIS A 852 11.34 19.65 -11.48
CA HIS A 852 10.95 19.69 -10.06
C HIS A 852 11.35 18.43 -9.28
N GLY A 853 12.42 18.58 -8.47
CA GLY A 853 12.95 17.71 -7.40
C GLY A 853 12.88 16.21 -7.63
N SER A 854 13.99 15.64 -8.07
CA SER A 854 14.17 14.21 -8.17
C SER A 854 14.52 13.62 -6.80
N PHE A 855 13.85 12.53 -6.43
CA PHE A 855 14.20 11.68 -5.29
C PHE A 855 15.70 11.29 -5.21
N TYR A 856 16.41 11.36 -6.34
CA TYR A 856 17.87 11.12 -6.50
C TYR A 856 18.76 11.79 -5.44
N ASP A 857 18.24 12.79 -4.73
CA ASP A 857 19.05 13.56 -3.81
C ASP A 857 19.18 12.88 -2.42
N TYR A 858 18.19 12.18 -1.84
CA TYR A 858 18.34 11.69 -0.44
C TYR A 858 19.50 10.68 -0.22
N LYS A 859 19.91 9.95 -1.28
CA LYS A 859 21.07 9.06 -1.33
C LYS A 859 21.05 7.98 -0.23
N LEU A 860 20.03 7.13 -0.24
CA LEU A 860 19.74 6.18 0.85
C LEU A 860 20.91 5.24 1.13
N VAL A 861 21.42 4.57 0.09
CA VAL A 861 22.50 3.59 0.23
C VAL A 861 23.80 4.27 0.64
N GLU A 862 24.15 5.38 0.00
CA GLU A 862 25.38 6.15 0.27
C GLU A 862 25.39 6.65 1.73
N ARG A 863 24.27 7.20 2.20
CA ARG A 863 24.10 7.75 3.55
C ARG A 863 24.26 6.68 4.63
N PHE A 864 23.71 5.48 4.43
CA PHE A 864 23.88 4.37 5.37
C PHE A 864 25.29 3.79 5.31
N ARG A 865 25.82 3.52 4.11
CA ARG A 865 27.10 2.83 3.91
C ARG A 865 28.31 3.67 4.31
N GLU A 866 28.26 4.97 4.06
CA GLU A 866 29.33 5.92 4.44
C GLU A 866 29.19 6.43 5.88
N CYS A 867 28.18 5.98 6.63
CA CYS A 867 28.15 6.23 8.06
C CYS A 867 29.44 5.65 8.68
N PRO A 868 30.21 6.41 9.48
CA PRO A 868 31.51 5.95 9.99
C PRO A 868 31.48 4.58 10.69
N ILE A 869 30.37 4.26 11.35
CA ILE A 869 30.13 2.98 12.01
C ILE A 869 29.94 1.86 10.99
N VAL A 870 29.14 2.08 9.95
CA VAL A 870 28.89 1.08 8.90
C VAL A 870 30.16 0.87 8.07
N GLU A 871 30.88 1.94 7.76
CA GLU A 871 32.17 1.91 7.05
C GLU A 871 33.23 1.13 7.86
N TYR A 872 33.20 1.19 9.19
CA TYR A 872 34.07 0.38 10.04
C TYR A 872 33.90 -1.14 9.79
N PHE A 873 32.68 -1.61 9.53
CA PHE A 873 32.41 -3.02 9.27
C PHE A 873 32.49 -3.39 7.78
N LEU A 874 32.08 -2.51 6.86
CA LEU A 874 31.99 -2.83 5.43
C LEU A 874 33.21 -2.37 4.60
N GLY A 875 33.95 -1.37 5.08
CA GLY A 875 35.05 -0.72 4.35
C GLY A 875 34.59 0.20 3.20
N LYS A 876 35.53 1.01 2.67
CA LYS A 876 35.30 1.92 1.52
C LYS A 876 35.27 1.19 0.17
N GLU A 877 34.35 1.57 -0.72
CA GLU A 877 34.18 0.98 -2.06
C GLU A 877 35.32 1.28 -3.06
N THR A 878 35.99 2.42 -2.94
CA THR A 878 36.91 2.95 -3.97
C THR A 878 38.31 2.32 -3.99
N ASP A 879 38.60 1.39 -3.09
CA ASP A 879 39.97 0.98 -2.79
C ASP A 879 40.28 -0.45 -3.24
N LYS A 880 40.15 -0.72 -4.55
CA LYS A 880 40.56 -2.00 -5.16
C LYS A 880 42.09 -2.18 -5.25
N LYS A 881 42.91 -1.22 -4.81
CA LYS A 881 44.37 -1.18 -5.04
C LYS A 881 45.29 -1.37 -3.81
N LYS A 882 44.76 -1.58 -2.60
CA LYS A 882 45.56 -1.86 -1.37
C LYS A 882 44.98 -3.03 -0.58
N THR A 883 45.38 -4.27 -0.90
CA THR A 883 44.68 -5.47 -0.43
C THR A 883 45.20 -6.06 0.88
N GLU A 884 46.50 -5.93 1.20
CA GLU A 884 47.09 -6.58 2.39
C GLU A 884 46.95 -5.76 3.68
N GLU A 885 47.34 -4.47 3.67
CA GLU A 885 47.15 -3.56 4.82
C GLU A 885 45.68 -3.52 5.29
N LYS A 886 44.74 -3.58 4.33
CA LYS A 886 43.29 -3.63 4.61
C LYS A 886 42.85 -4.93 5.25
N LYS A 887 43.36 -6.06 4.77
CA LYS A 887 43.07 -7.37 5.37
C LYS A 887 43.55 -7.40 6.82
N MET A 888 44.76 -6.90 7.08
CA MET A 888 45.29 -6.79 8.44
C MET A 888 44.41 -5.90 9.31
N GLU A 889 44.02 -4.70 8.83
CA GLU A 889 43.17 -3.80 9.61
C GLU A 889 41.79 -4.41 9.90
N MET A 890 41.19 -5.12 8.93
CA MET A 890 39.91 -5.80 9.14
C MET A 890 40.03 -6.94 10.16
N GLU A 891 41.15 -7.67 10.17
CA GLU A 891 41.39 -8.71 11.17
C GLU A 891 41.57 -8.11 12.57
N GLU A 892 42.31 -7.01 12.72
CA GLU A 892 42.40 -6.29 14.01
C GLU A 892 41.02 -5.84 14.53
N ARG A 893 40.15 -5.34 13.63
CA ARG A 893 38.78 -4.94 13.98
C ARG A 893 37.94 -6.14 14.43
N ARG A 894 38.09 -7.28 13.75
CA ARG A 894 37.43 -8.55 14.12
C ARG A 894 37.90 -9.03 15.49
N GLU A 895 39.22 -9.05 15.73
CA GLU A 895 39.80 -9.45 17.02
C GLU A 895 39.26 -8.60 18.17
N PHE A 896 39.17 -7.28 17.98
CA PHE A 896 38.60 -6.37 18.98
C PHE A 896 37.14 -6.74 19.35
N ILE A 897 36.28 -6.93 18.35
CA ILE A 897 34.87 -7.32 18.58
C ILE A 897 34.77 -8.71 19.23
N GLN A 898 35.64 -9.65 18.84
CA GLN A 898 35.67 -10.97 19.46
C GLN A 898 36.13 -10.94 20.93
N LYS A 899 37.06 -10.04 21.26
CA LYS A 899 37.51 -9.83 22.63
C LYS A 899 36.41 -9.23 23.50
N LEU A 900 35.71 -8.21 23.00
CA LEU A 900 34.54 -7.63 23.65
C LEU A 900 33.52 -8.71 24.04
N LEU A 901 33.24 -9.68 23.15
CA LEU A 901 32.33 -10.79 23.46
C LEU A 901 32.79 -11.62 24.65
N LYS A 902 34.09 -11.93 24.74
CA LYS A 902 34.63 -12.72 25.85
C LYS A 902 34.43 -11.96 27.16
N GLU A 903 34.67 -10.66 27.15
CA GLU A 903 34.50 -9.81 28.32
C GLU A 903 33.02 -9.67 28.70
N MET A 904 32.12 -9.50 27.71
CA MET A 904 30.68 -9.43 27.95
C MET A 904 30.10 -10.70 28.60
N LYS A 905 30.69 -11.87 28.32
CA LYS A 905 30.32 -13.15 28.95
C LYS A 905 30.70 -13.25 30.43
N MET A 906 31.71 -12.50 30.88
CA MET A 906 32.14 -12.53 32.28
C MET A 906 31.20 -11.76 33.21
N PHE A 907 30.40 -10.81 32.69
CA PHE A 907 29.49 -9.97 33.49
C PHE A 907 28.21 -10.65 33.99
N LYS A 908 28.04 -11.97 33.78
CA LYS A 908 26.92 -12.76 34.36
C LYS A 908 27.40 -13.87 35.29
N GLY A 909 28.68 -13.85 35.68
CA GLY A 909 29.28 -14.85 36.56
C GLY A 909 30.18 -14.21 37.61
N GLU A 910 29.60 -13.35 38.45
CA GLU A 910 29.96 -13.14 39.86
C GLU A 910 28.66 -13.00 40.66
#